data_AF-A0AAF5CSY4-F1
#
_entry.id   AF-A0AAF5CSY4-F1
#
_cell.length_a   1.000
_cell.length_b   1.000
_cell.length_c   1.000
_cell.angle_alpha   90.00
_cell.angle_beta   90.00
_cell.angle_gamma   90.00
#
_symmetry.space_group_name_H-M   'P 1'
#
loop_
_entity.id
_entity.type
_entity.pdbx_description
1 polymer ?
#
loop_
_entity_poly.entity_id
_entity_poly.type
_entity_poly.pdbx_seq_one_letter_code
_entity_poly.pdbx_strand_id
1 'polypeptide(L)'
;MGEKTFKNFYLEERLLKAIANCGWKKPTQIQESVIPLILEDKNIIARAHTGTGKTGAFLLPLIQKIVQATSARDDESCSVYAVIIVPTKELSAQIFTLLSKLISTFPFIQAGNLAELNDEKQKIFLENHYDIIVSTPSRLASALALKPKLLSNVCYVVLDEADLLFTFGYKEDLILIKKKLPKKYQTVMTSATITDDLTEIKQLLLTGPVLSVKLKEDILPSSEQLTQYQINCATEEEKFAIMISMLKLKLMQGKSIFFVSNVDRCYKLQIFLQCFKISSCVLNPEMPANSRFNTIQKFNEGQFNYIIATDCKDLSEPEEIDGGKIKKPKKSKGISGAKYDNESGVSRGIDFHHISNVVNFDFPPNLDVYIHRVGRTARGFNKGTAITFVLPEEKSMFEKISNKITESMGENTIIPYEIRMKDLETFLLRTREALNGCTKGVIRETRLAEIKREILNSKKLENYFSQNSKDLAVIEQNKSLRKVKVQTETLHAITDYMIPPALRGLNLESSSLEHSKSRHRNDISGIKSSFKNRGKKRKFNKVGKKKVDPLAFRMGLKKVAQQKGRYEKVKHLGEGQFANVYLAKDTITNDLVAIKKIKLGSITEVRDGINRTALREIKLLQELKHDNIICLRDVIGHKKNIQLVMDFMETDLEIVIKDRSIILMLPHIKNIILQVLLGLEYLHNNWILHRDLKPNNLLLNSSGRVKITDFGLARFFGSPNKQYTCQVITIWYRPPELLYGASNYNTSIDIWSIGCIIAELLLRTPIFPGRSDIDQLSKIFHILGTPKLEDWPMMIELPGYCEPKPEPGIELNQVFTAASEDLLELIKGTFIFNPLKRYTATRCLESSYFKSHPYACADNEIPLPINAKENPLLKASKQRRKVNINDEATVRRRLEFN
;
A
#
# COMPACT_ATOMS: atom_id res chain seq x y z
N MET A 1 -24.57 22.50 -11.19
CA MET A 1 -24.98 21.39 -12.07
C MET A 1 -24.82 20.10 -11.29
N GLY A 2 -25.83 19.22 -11.23
CA GLY A 2 -25.75 17.98 -10.46
C GLY A 2 -24.64 17.06 -10.98
N GLU A 3 -23.97 16.32 -10.08
CA GLU A 3 -22.91 15.38 -10.46
C GLU A 3 -23.44 14.32 -11.43
N LYS A 4 -22.91 14.27 -12.66
CA LYS A 4 -23.29 13.24 -13.63
C LYS A 4 -22.79 11.86 -13.18
N THR A 5 -23.58 10.84 -13.50
CA THR A 5 -23.25 9.43 -13.35
C THR A 5 -23.13 8.79 -14.73
N PHE A 6 -22.51 7.61 -14.84
CA PHE A 6 -22.42 6.90 -16.13
C PHE A 6 -23.79 6.59 -16.74
N LYS A 7 -24.86 6.52 -15.93
CA LYS A 7 -26.23 6.33 -16.41
C LYS A 7 -26.74 7.51 -17.24
N ASN A 8 -26.19 8.71 -17.04
CA ASN A 8 -26.60 9.90 -17.77
C ASN A 8 -26.14 9.92 -19.24
N PHE A 9 -25.24 9.02 -19.64
CA PHE A 9 -24.80 8.88 -21.03
C PHE A 9 -25.62 7.84 -21.82
N TYR A 10 -26.71 7.31 -21.25
CA TYR A 10 -27.60 6.34 -21.89
C TYR A 10 -26.87 5.09 -22.42
N LEU A 11 -25.81 4.66 -21.72
CA LEU A 11 -25.07 3.45 -22.03
C LEU A 11 -25.90 2.20 -21.73
N GLU A 12 -25.65 1.13 -22.46
CA GLU A 12 -26.31 -0.15 -22.28
C GLU A 12 -26.06 -0.75 -20.89
N GLU A 13 -27.05 -1.45 -20.33
CA GLU A 13 -27.01 -1.98 -18.96
C GLU A 13 -25.86 -2.97 -18.72
N ARG A 14 -25.51 -3.77 -19.75
CA ARG A 14 -24.34 -4.67 -19.71
C ARG A 14 -23.03 -3.90 -19.57
N LEU A 15 -22.88 -2.79 -20.29
CA LEU A 15 -21.70 -1.94 -20.20
C LEU A 15 -21.63 -1.24 -18.84
N LEU A 16 -22.77 -0.77 -18.30
CA LEU A 16 -22.85 -0.22 -16.93
C LEU A 16 -22.44 -1.24 -15.86
N LYS A 17 -22.77 -2.53 -16.05
CA LYS A 17 -22.31 -3.61 -15.16
C LYS A 17 -20.79 -3.82 -15.25
N ALA A 18 -20.22 -3.78 -16.46
CA ALA A 18 -18.77 -3.87 -16.65
C ALA A 18 -18.02 -2.69 -16.01
N ILE A 19 -18.54 -1.46 -16.14
CA ILE A 19 -18.04 -0.25 -15.45
C ILE A 19 -18.06 -0.44 -13.93
N ALA A 20 -19.15 -0.99 -13.38
CA ALA A 20 -19.26 -1.26 -11.94
C ALA A 20 -18.24 -2.32 -11.47
N ASN A 21 -18.00 -3.37 -12.26
CA ASN A 21 -16.99 -4.38 -11.98
C ASN A 21 -15.56 -3.81 -12.01
N CYS A 22 -15.30 -2.79 -12.84
CA CYS A 22 -14.05 -2.03 -12.86
C CYS A 22 -13.90 -1.08 -11.65
N GLY A 23 -14.94 -0.93 -10.82
CA GLY A 23 -14.93 -0.07 -9.63
C GLY A 23 -15.13 1.42 -9.90
N TRP A 24 -15.52 1.80 -11.12
CA TRP A 24 -15.71 3.20 -11.51
C TRP A 24 -17.05 3.73 -11.00
N LYS A 25 -17.00 4.62 -9.99
CA LYS A 25 -18.21 5.15 -9.34
C LYS A 25 -18.81 6.36 -10.05
N LYS A 26 -17.97 7.22 -10.62
CA LYS A 26 -18.33 8.48 -11.28
C LYS A 26 -17.44 8.67 -12.52
N PRO A 27 -17.94 9.28 -13.60
CA PRO A 27 -17.12 9.65 -14.74
C PRO A 27 -16.11 10.73 -14.36
N THR A 28 -14.94 10.69 -14.98
CA THR A 28 -13.97 11.79 -14.91
C THR A 28 -14.38 12.96 -15.82
N GLN A 29 -13.79 14.14 -15.65
CA GLN A 29 -14.14 15.31 -16.46
C GLN A 29 -13.94 15.08 -17.97
N ILE A 30 -12.87 14.36 -18.36
CA ILE A 30 -12.65 13.98 -19.75
C ILE A 30 -13.74 13.03 -20.26
N GLN A 31 -14.16 12.05 -19.44
CA GLN A 31 -15.21 11.11 -19.80
C GLN A 31 -16.55 11.84 -19.96
N GLU A 32 -16.86 12.77 -19.07
CA GLU A 32 -18.08 13.56 -19.15
C GLU A 32 -18.16 14.44 -20.40
N SER A 33 -17.02 14.99 -20.83
CA SER A 33 -16.94 15.90 -21.98
C SER A 33 -16.88 15.16 -23.32
N VAL A 34 -16.17 14.03 -23.37
CA VAL A 34 -15.84 13.32 -24.61
C VAL A 34 -16.88 12.25 -24.97
N ILE A 35 -17.45 11.53 -23.99
CA ILE A 35 -18.38 10.42 -24.25
C ILE A 35 -19.57 10.86 -25.13
N PRO A 36 -20.30 11.96 -24.83
CA PRO A 36 -21.43 12.38 -25.65
C PRO A 36 -21.03 12.73 -27.09
N LEU A 37 -19.89 13.41 -27.25
CA LEU A 37 -19.39 13.83 -28.55
C LEU A 37 -18.98 12.64 -29.42
N ILE A 38 -18.39 11.60 -28.82
CA ILE A 38 -18.08 10.39 -29.57
C ILE A 38 -19.37 9.70 -29.99
N LEU A 39 -20.37 9.58 -29.11
CA LEU A 39 -21.67 8.98 -29.45
C LEU A 39 -22.37 9.71 -30.60
N GLU A 40 -22.20 11.03 -30.73
CA GLU A 40 -22.71 11.87 -31.83
C GLU A 40 -21.89 11.82 -33.14
N ASP A 41 -21.00 10.84 -33.30
CA ASP A 41 -20.16 10.64 -34.51
C ASP A 41 -19.18 11.79 -34.84
N LYS A 42 -18.87 12.65 -33.86
CA LYS A 42 -17.94 13.77 -34.07
C LYS A 42 -16.49 13.32 -34.02
N ASN A 43 -15.62 13.89 -34.88
CA ASN A 43 -14.18 13.70 -34.74
C ASN A 43 -13.65 14.54 -33.59
N ILE A 44 -12.79 13.97 -32.75
CA ILE A 44 -12.36 14.62 -31.51
C ILE A 44 -10.84 14.57 -31.35
N ILE A 45 -10.29 15.70 -30.88
CA ILE A 45 -8.96 15.75 -30.27
C ILE A 45 -9.16 16.08 -28.79
N ALA A 46 -8.97 15.07 -27.94
CA ALA A 46 -9.11 15.12 -26.50
C ALA A 46 -7.73 15.37 -25.86
N ARG A 47 -7.55 16.55 -25.27
CA ARG A 47 -6.32 16.94 -24.58
C ARG A 47 -6.51 16.80 -23.08
N ALA A 48 -5.78 15.88 -22.46
CA ALA A 48 -5.78 15.68 -21.01
C ALA A 48 -4.50 14.98 -20.53
N HIS A 49 -4.13 15.24 -19.27
CA HIS A 49 -2.96 14.62 -18.64
C HIS A 49 -3.15 13.10 -18.46
N THR A 50 -2.06 12.37 -18.25
CA THR A 50 -2.12 10.93 -17.97
C THR A 50 -2.87 10.64 -16.66
N GLY A 51 -3.72 9.62 -16.64
CA GLY A 51 -4.47 9.23 -15.44
C GLY A 51 -5.82 9.95 -15.23
N THR A 52 -6.21 10.84 -16.15
CA THR A 52 -7.54 11.50 -16.18
C THR A 52 -8.66 10.59 -16.67
N GLY A 53 -8.36 9.35 -17.07
CA GLY A 53 -9.36 8.39 -17.58
C GLY A 53 -9.62 8.48 -19.09
N LYS A 54 -8.68 9.04 -19.88
CA LYS A 54 -8.72 9.13 -21.36
C LYS A 54 -9.14 7.83 -22.03
N THR A 55 -8.55 6.70 -21.61
CA THR A 55 -8.83 5.38 -22.18
C THR A 55 -10.29 4.98 -22.02
N GLY A 56 -10.88 5.20 -20.84
CA GLY A 56 -12.32 4.97 -20.64
C GLY A 56 -13.20 5.92 -21.46
N ALA A 57 -12.73 7.15 -21.71
CA ALA A 57 -13.49 8.16 -22.45
C ALA A 57 -13.75 7.79 -23.91
N PHE A 58 -12.80 7.11 -24.58
CA PHE A 58 -13.02 6.60 -25.93
C PHE A 58 -13.53 5.15 -25.96
N LEU A 59 -13.10 4.28 -25.03
CA LEU A 59 -13.53 2.86 -25.06
C LEU A 59 -15.03 2.68 -24.81
N LEU A 60 -15.61 3.41 -23.84
CA LEU A 60 -17.02 3.25 -23.50
C LEU A 60 -17.97 3.57 -24.67
N PRO A 61 -17.89 4.74 -25.33
CA PRO A 61 -18.75 5.03 -26.47
C PRO A 61 -18.40 4.17 -27.69
N LEU A 62 -17.13 3.76 -27.86
CA LEU A 62 -16.74 2.84 -28.92
C LEU A 62 -17.43 1.47 -28.78
N ILE A 63 -17.38 0.87 -27.58
CA ILE A 63 -18.05 -0.41 -27.29
C ILE A 63 -19.56 -0.26 -27.48
N GLN A 64 -20.16 0.83 -26.97
CA GLN A 64 -21.59 1.12 -27.15
C GLN A 64 -22.01 1.10 -28.63
N LYS A 65 -21.23 1.75 -29.50
CA LYS A 65 -21.52 1.79 -30.94
C LYS A 65 -21.33 0.44 -31.62
N ILE A 66 -20.31 -0.33 -31.23
CA ILE A 66 -20.11 -1.69 -31.74
C ILE A 66 -21.30 -2.58 -31.36
N VAL A 67 -21.80 -2.49 -30.12
CA VAL A 67 -22.97 -3.27 -29.71
C VAL A 67 -24.22 -2.89 -30.53
N GLN A 68 -24.44 -1.59 -30.76
CA GLN A 68 -25.55 -1.11 -31.59
C GLN A 68 -25.44 -1.60 -33.03
N ALA A 69 -24.24 -1.56 -33.63
CA ALA A 69 -24.01 -2.04 -34.99
C ALA A 69 -24.14 -3.56 -35.12
N THR A 70 -23.68 -4.31 -34.12
CA THR A 70 -23.74 -5.79 -34.14
C THR A 70 -25.17 -6.30 -33.95
N SER A 71 -25.99 -5.61 -33.14
CA SER A 71 -27.40 -5.98 -32.93
C SER A 71 -28.27 -5.79 -34.18
N ALA A 72 -27.78 -5.06 -35.19
CA ALA A 72 -28.50 -4.74 -36.42
C ALA A 72 -28.03 -5.54 -37.64
N ARG A 73 -27.09 -6.47 -37.48
CA ARG A 73 -26.51 -7.25 -38.58
C ARG A 73 -27.08 -8.67 -38.64
N ASP A 74 -27.71 -8.99 -39.76
CA ASP A 74 -28.03 -10.37 -40.17
C ASP A 74 -26.89 -11.01 -41.01
N ASP A 75 -25.88 -10.23 -41.42
CA ASP A 75 -24.82 -10.68 -42.33
C ASP A 75 -23.55 -11.14 -41.60
N GLU A 76 -23.14 -12.40 -41.83
CA GLU A 76 -21.92 -13.04 -41.31
C GLU A 76 -20.60 -12.50 -41.90
N SER A 77 -20.61 -11.38 -42.64
CA SER A 77 -19.39 -10.79 -43.23
C SER A 77 -18.55 -10.03 -42.19
N CYS A 78 -17.91 -10.82 -41.33
CA CYS A 78 -17.20 -10.44 -40.13
C CYS A 78 -15.87 -9.72 -40.42
N SER A 79 -15.81 -8.43 -40.08
CA SER A 79 -14.68 -7.54 -40.42
C SER A 79 -14.46 -6.50 -39.32
N VAL A 80 -13.21 -6.08 -39.16
CA VAL A 80 -12.77 -5.16 -38.09
C VAL A 80 -13.56 -3.86 -38.16
N TYR A 81 -14.23 -3.50 -37.07
CA TYR A 81 -15.07 -2.31 -36.99
C TYR A 81 -14.35 -1.13 -36.34
N ALA A 82 -13.41 -1.41 -35.44
CA ALA A 82 -12.61 -0.40 -34.75
C ALA A 82 -11.12 -0.77 -34.67
N VAL A 83 -10.26 0.23 -34.85
CA VAL A 83 -8.81 0.09 -34.67
C VAL A 83 -8.28 1.13 -33.68
N ILE A 84 -7.49 0.68 -32.72
CA ILE A 84 -6.84 1.51 -31.71
C ILE A 84 -5.33 1.45 -31.95
N ILE A 85 -4.78 2.60 -32.38
CA ILE A 85 -3.37 2.77 -32.70
C ILE A 85 -2.67 3.43 -31.50
N VAL A 86 -1.58 2.80 -31.05
CA VAL A 86 -0.79 3.27 -29.90
C VAL A 86 0.70 3.31 -30.22
N PRO A 87 1.48 4.18 -29.58
CA PRO A 87 2.92 4.28 -29.82
C PRO A 87 3.74 3.09 -29.29
N THR A 88 3.29 2.39 -28.25
CA THR A 88 4.10 1.35 -27.58
C THR A 88 3.31 0.07 -27.31
N LYS A 89 4.02 -1.07 -27.24
CA LYS A 89 3.44 -2.37 -26.88
C LYS A 89 2.90 -2.38 -25.45
N GLU A 90 3.57 -1.67 -24.54
CA GLU A 90 3.17 -1.59 -23.14
C GLU A 90 1.82 -0.85 -22.98
N LEU A 91 1.58 0.20 -23.78
CA LEU A 91 0.28 0.88 -23.82
C LEU A 91 -0.78 0.00 -24.50
N SER A 92 -0.40 -0.74 -25.56
CA SER A 92 -1.33 -1.67 -26.23
C SER A 92 -1.84 -2.74 -25.26
N ALA A 93 -0.96 -3.32 -24.45
CA ALA A 93 -1.29 -4.30 -23.42
C ALA A 93 -2.24 -3.75 -22.36
N GLN A 94 -2.02 -2.52 -21.90
CA GLN A 94 -2.87 -1.85 -20.90
C GLN A 94 -4.28 -1.59 -21.44
N ILE A 95 -4.38 -1.01 -22.64
CA ILE A 95 -5.67 -0.75 -23.28
C ILE A 95 -6.38 -2.07 -23.54
N PHE A 96 -5.68 -3.09 -24.04
CA PHE A 96 -6.27 -4.40 -24.29
C PHE A 96 -6.79 -5.05 -23.01
N THR A 97 -6.03 -5.00 -21.92
CA THR A 97 -6.46 -5.52 -20.61
C THR A 97 -7.73 -4.84 -20.11
N LEU A 98 -7.83 -3.52 -20.25
CA LEU A 98 -9.04 -2.77 -19.87
C LEU A 98 -10.20 -3.09 -20.82
N LEU A 99 -9.95 -3.15 -22.12
CA LEU A 99 -10.93 -3.50 -23.14
C LEU A 99 -11.51 -4.89 -22.86
N SER A 100 -10.69 -5.91 -22.60
CA SER A 100 -11.14 -7.26 -22.25
C SER A 100 -12.03 -7.29 -21.01
N LYS A 101 -11.74 -6.46 -20.00
CA LYS A 101 -12.60 -6.32 -18.81
C LYS A 101 -13.94 -5.64 -19.12
N LEU A 102 -13.95 -4.67 -20.02
CA LEU A 102 -15.18 -3.95 -20.41
C LEU A 102 -16.07 -4.78 -21.34
N ILE A 103 -15.49 -5.56 -22.25
CA ILE A 103 -16.24 -6.44 -23.16
C ILE A 103 -16.61 -7.79 -22.54
N SER A 104 -16.16 -8.12 -21.33
CA SER A 104 -16.42 -9.42 -20.69
C SER A 104 -17.91 -9.73 -20.49
N THR A 105 -18.77 -8.71 -20.56
CA THR A 105 -20.24 -8.84 -20.50
C THR A 105 -20.90 -9.03 -21.88
N PHE A 106 -20.12 -8.99 -22.97
CA PHE A 106 -20.55 -9.05 -24.36
C PHE A 106 -19.85 -10.23 -25.07
N PRO A 107 -20.40 -11.45 -24.99
CA PRO A 107 -19.74 -12.65 -25.54
C PRO A 107 -19.57 -12.65 -27.07
N PHE A 108 -20.32 -11.80 -27.77
CA PHE A 108 -20.27 -11.66 -29.23
C PHE A 108 -19.23 -10.66 -29.73
N ILE A 109 -18.58 -9.89 -28.85
CA ILE A 109 -17.53 -8.94 -29.25
C ILE A 109 -16.17 -9.60 -29.07
N GLN A 110 -15.39 -9.68 -30.14
CA GLN A 110 -14.02 -10.17 -30.13
C GLN A 110 -13.04 -9.01 -30.25
N ALA A 111 -12.04 -8.98 -29.36
CA ALA A 111 -10.96 -8.01 -29.40
C ALA A 111 -9.60 -8.72 -29.47
N GLY A 112 -8.64 -8.13 -30.18
CA GLY A 112 -7.30 -8.67 -30.31
C GLY A 112 -6.18 -7.63 -30.16
N ASN A 113 -5.07 -8.03 -29.53
CA ASN A 113 -3.84 -7.23 -29.41
C ASN A 113 -2.78 -7.73 -30.38
N LEU A 114 -2.63 -7.03 -31.51
CA LEU A 114 -1.67 -7.41 -32.55
C LEU A 114 -0.23 -7.00 -32.18
N ALA A 115 -0.04 -6.03 -31.28
CA ALA A 115 1.28 -5.50 -30.94
C ALA A 115 2.19 -6.50 -30.21
N GLU A 116 1.63 -7.49 -29.50
CA GLU A 116 2.38 -8.49 -28.73
C GLU A 116 2.77 -9.75 -29.52
N LEU A 117 2.28 -9.90 -30.75
CA LEU A 117 2.43 -11.14 -31.51
C LEU A 117 3.79 -11.20 -32.23
N ASN A 118 4.34 -12.42 -32.31
CA ASN A 118 5.39 -12.75 -33.27
C ASN A 118 4.77 -13.05 -34.65
N ASP A 119 5.60 -13.17 -35.68
CA ASP A 119 5.12 -13.27 -37.06
C ASP A 119 4.33 -14.57 -37.33
N GLU A 120 4.65 -15.66 -36.61
CA GLU A 120 3.89 -16.93 -36.66
C GLU A 120 2.49 -16.79 -36.06
N LYS A 121 2.39 -16.27 -34.83
CA LYS A 121 1.09 -16.05 -34.18
C LYS A 121 0.28 -14.97 -34.88
N GLN A 122 0.92 -14.02 -35.56
CA GLN A 122 0.24 -13.01 -36.37
C GLN A 122 -0.56 -13.66 -37.51
N LYS A 123 -0.04 -14.71 -38.16
CA LYS A 123 -0.79 -15.42 -39.22
C LYS A 123 -2.07 -16.04 -38.66
N ILE A 124 -1.94 -16.78 -37.54
CA ILE A 124 -3.07 -17.41 -36.83
C ILE A 124 -4.08 -16.34 -36.36
N PHE A 125 -3.58 -15.21 -35.85
CA PHE A 125 -4.43 -14.09 -35.44
C PHE A 125 -5.22 -13.51 -36.63
N LEU A 126 -4.62 -13.42 -37.81
CA LEU A 126 -5.30 -12.89 -39.00
C LEU A 126 -6.33 -13.86 -39.60
N GLU A 127 -6.29 -15.14 -39.23
CA GLU A 127 -7.32 -16.14 -39.55
C GLU A 127 -8.56 -15.99 -38.67
N ASN A 128 -8.39 -15.53 -37.42
CA ASN A 128 -9.50 -15.28 -36.50
C ASN A 128 -10.27 -13.99 -36.84
N HIS A 129 -11.50 -13.91 -36.32
CA HIS A 129 -12.36 -12.74 -36.44
C HIS A 129 -12.26 -11.82 -35.22
N TYR A 130 -12.09 -10.52 -35.46
CA TYR A 130 -12.02 -9.49 -34.43
C TYR A 130 -12.83 -8.26 -34.83
N ASP A 131 -13.63 -7.74 -33.91
CA ASP A 131 -14.35 -6.48 -34.06
C ASP A 131 -13.45 -5.28 -33.73
N ILE A 132 -12.53 -5.46 -32.78
CA ILE A 132 -11.62 -4.43 -32.27
C ILE A 132 -10.17 -4.92 -32.31
N ILE A 133 -9.29 -4.15 -32.94
CA ILE A 133 -7.84 -4.42 -32.94
C ILE A 133 -7.10 -3.31 -32.21
N VAL A 134 -6.23 -3.66 -31.27
CA VAL A 134 -5.25 -2.76 -30.64
C VAL A 134 -3.86 -3.09 -31.20
N SER A 135 -3.13 -2.08 -31.69
CA SER A 135 -1.80 -2.32 -32.27
C SER A 135 -0.90 -1.08 -32.30
N THR A 136 0.40 -1.33 -32.46
CA THR A 136 1.40 -0.32 -32.86
C THR A 136 1.42 -0.18 -34.38
N PRO A 137 1.70 1.02 -34.94
CA PRO A 137 1.69 1.25 -36.39
C PRO A 137 2.47 0.22 -37.21
N SER A 138 3.71 -0.12 -36.85
CA SER A 138 4.52 -1.07 -37.62
C SER A 138 3.95 -2.48 -37.66
N ARG A 139 3.35 -2.95 -36.55
CA ARG A 139 2.69 -4.26 -36.49
C ARG A 139 1.41 -4.29 -37.31
N LEU A 140 0.63 -3.21 -37.25
CA LEU A 140 -0.56 -3.07 -38.08
C LEU A 140 -0.22 -2.98 -39.58
N ALA A 141 0.84 -2.25 -39.93
CA ALA A 141 1.36 -2.17 -41.30
C ALA A 141 1.80 -3.56 -41.83
N SER A 142 2.52 -4.34 -41.01
CA SER A 142 2.89 -5.72 -41.34
C SER A 142 1.66 -6.62 -41.54
N ALA A 143 0.65 -6.52 -40.69
CA ALA A 143 -0.59 -7.28 -40.85
C ALA A 143 -1.38 -6.89 -42.11
N LEU A 144 -1.40 -5.59 -42.45
CA LEU A 144 -2.02 -5.08 -43.67
C LEU A 144 -1.32 -5.58 -44.95
N ALA A 145 -0.03 -5.87 -44.91
CA ALA A 145 0.68 -6.48 -46.02
C ALA A 145 0.20 -7.93 -46.28
N LEU A 146 -0.11 -8.69 -45.22
CA LEU A 146 -0.62 -10.06 -45.32
C LEU A 146 -2.11 -10.14 -45.64
N LYS A 147 -2.93 -9.26 -45.06
CA LYS A 147 -4.39 -9.21 -45.26
C LYS A 147 -4.82 -7.79 -45.66
N PRO A 148 -4.69 -7.39 -46.95
CA PRO A 148 -4.94 -6.02 -47.39
C PRO A 148 -6.36 -5.48 -47.14
N LYS A 149 -7.35 -6.38 -47.02
CA LYS A 149 -8.75 -6.03 -46.74
C LYS A 149 -9.08 -5.98 -45.24
N LEU A 150 -8.10 -6.14 -44.34
CA LEU A 150 -8.33 -6.21 -42.89
C LEU A 150 -9.09 -4.98 -42.34
N LEU A 151 -8.79 -3.78 -42.85
CA LEU A 151 -9.37 -2.52 -42.37
C LEU A 151 -10.49 -1.96 -43.25
N SER A 152 -11.01 -2.72 -44.23
CA SER A 152 -11.95 -2.17 -45.23
C SER A 152 -13.25 -1.64 -44.63
N ASN A 153 -13.68 -2.21 -43.50
CA ASN A 153 -14.98 -1.94 -42.87
C ASN A 153 -14.84 -1.19 -41.53
N VAL A 154 -13.66 -0.61 -41.26
CA VAL A 154 -13.39 0.15 -40.04
C VAL A 154 -14.20 1.44 -40.04
N CYS A 155 -15.07 1.60 -39.05
CA CYS A 155 -15.83 2.83 -38.84
C CYS A 155 -15.18 3.75 -37.80
N TYR A 156 -14.32 3.22 -36.93
CA TYR A 156 -13.71 3.97 -35.82
C TYR A 156 -12.20 3.80 -35.76
N VAL A 157 -11.48 4.92 -35.76
CA VAL A 157 -10.02 4.96 -35.62
C VAL A 157 -9.69 5.77 -34.36
N VAL A 158 -9.04 5.12 -33.40
CA VAL A 158 -8.56 5.77 -32.17
C VAL A 158 -7.04 5.87 -32.20
N LEU A 159 -6.50 7.04 -31.88
CA LEU A 159 -5.07 7.26 -31.69
C LEU A 159 -4.84 7.71 -30.25
N ASP A 160 -4.28 6.83 -29.43
CA ASP A 160 -3.95 7.17 -28.04
C ASP A 160 -2.48 7.60 -27.91
N GLU A 161 -2.24 8.65 -27.13
CA GLU A 161 -0.97 9.38 -27.05
C GLU A 161 -0.40 9.72 -28.44
N ALA A 162 -1.23 10.37 -29.26
CA ALA A 162 -0.95 10.64 -30.67
C ALA A 162 0.28 11.53 -30.89
N ASP A 163 0.59 12.43 -29.95
CA ASP A 163 1.79 13.27 -29.97
C ASP A 163 3.09 12.46 -30.02
N LEU A 164 3.08 11.22 -29.52
CA LEU A 164 4.25 10.36 -29.50
C LEU A 164 4.48 9.60 -30.83
N LEU A 165 3.45 9.39 -31.64
CA LEU A 165 3.54 8.47 -32.79
C LEU A 165 4.64 8.86 -33.79
N PHE A 166 4.77 10.16 -34.08
CA PHE A 166 5.82 10.66 -34.97
C PHE A 166 7.17 10.71 -34.27
N THR A 167 7.20 11.02 -32.98
CA THR A 167 8.42 10.93 -32.16
C THR A 167 9.01 9.52 -32.16
N PHE A 168 8.16 8.49 -32.20
CA PHE A 168 8.56 7.09 -32.34
C PHE A 168 8.93 6.66 -33.78
N GLY A 169 8.84 7.57 -34.75
CA GLY A 169 9.20 7.32 -36.15
C GLY A 169 8.13 6.62 -36.99
N TYR A 170 6.88 6.52 -36.54
CA TYR A 170 5.81 5.79 -37.25
C TYR A 170 5.16 6.55 -38.41
N LYS A 171 5.76 7.66 -38.89
CA LYS A 171 5.16 8.50 -39.94
C LYS A 171 4.89 7.70 -41.22
N GLU A 172 5.84 6.89 -41.67
CA GLU A 172 5.70 6.07 -42.89
C GLU A 172 4.65 4.96 -42.73
N ASP A 173 4.64 4.28 -41.58
CA ASP A 173 3.66 3.23 -41.27
C ASP A 173 2.23 3.78 -41.25
N LEU A 174 2.02 4.96 -40.66
CA LEU A 174 0.71 5.62 -40.62
C LEU A 174 0.23 6.03 -42.02
N ILE A 175 1.13 6.47 -42.90
CA ILE A 175 0.80 6.76 -44.31
C ILE A 175 0.33 5.47 -45.01
N LEU A 176 0.99 4.34 -44.76
CA LEU A 176 0.58 3.05 -45.33
C LEU A 176 -0.79 2.60 -44.80
N ILE A 177 -1.04 2.76 -43.50
CA ILE A 177 -2.34 2.45 -42.87
C ILE A 177 -3.45 3.33 -43.46
N LYS A 178 -3.23 4.64 -43.62
CA LYS A 178 -4.21 5.57 -44.20
C LYS A 178 -4.66 5.15 -45.60
N LYS A 179 -3.77 4.62 -46.43
CA LYS A 179 -4.10 4.13 -47.77
C LYS A 179 -5.05 2.91 -47.77
N LYS A 180 -5.14 2.18 -46.65
CA LYS A 180 -5.98 0.99 -46.50
C LYS A 180 -7.29 1.23 -45.73
N LEU A 181 -7.45 2.41 -45.12
CA LEU A 181 -8.67 2.81 -44.42
C LEU A 181 -9.77 3.24 -45.42
N PRO A 182 -11.06 3.08 -45.06
CA PRO A 182 -12.17 3.55 -45.88
C PRO A 182 -12.19 5.08 -46.01
N LYS A 183 -12.99 5.59 -46.96
CA LYS A 183 -13.12 7.04 -47.21
C LYS A 183 -13.79 7.80 -46.06
N LYS A 184 -14.66 7.15 -45.29
CA LYS A 184 -15.41 7.73 -44.17
C LYS A 184 -15.21 6.87 -42.91
N TYR A 185 -14.74 7.49 -41.84
CA TYR A 185 -14.64 6.90 -40.50
C TYR A 185 -14.59 8.03 -39.46
N GLN A 186 -14.99 7.74 -38.23
CA GLN A 186 -14.82 8.64 -37.10
C GLN A 186 -13.42 8.47 -36.52
N THR A 187 -12.75 9.58 -36.21
CA THR A 187 -11.43 9.60 -35.61
C THR A 187 -11.44 10.23 -34.22
N VAL A 188 -10.85 9.54 -33.24
CA VAL A 188 -10.65 10.05 -31.88
C VAL A 188 -9.15 10.06 -31.57
N MET A 189 -8.60 11.23 -31.31
CA MET A 189 -7.20 11.39 -30.90
C MET A 189 -7.14 11.82 -29.45
N THR A 190 -6.34 11.13 -28.64
CA THR A 190 -5.99 11.53 -27.29
C THR A 190 -4.51 11.90 -27.24
N SER A 191 -4.20 13.02 -26.59
CA SER A 191 -2.83 13.51 -26.43
C SER A 191 -2.67 14.23 -25.10
N ALA A 192 -1.48 14.17 -24.51
CA ALA A 192 -1.12 15.00 -23.37
C ALA A 192 -0.69 16.42 -23.80
N THR A 193 0.00 16.54 -24.95
CA THR A 193 0.60 17.81 -25.39
C THR A 193 0.13 18.23 -26.79
N ILE A 194 0.40 19.48 -27.16
CA ILE A 194 0.22 19.96 -28.54
C ILE A 194 1.61 20.11 -29.11
N THR A 195 1.91 19.32 -30.13
CA THR A 195 3.17 19.37 -30.88
C THR A 195 2.85 19.62 -32.36
N ASP A 196 3.84 20.11 -33.12
CA ASP A 196 3.69 20.24 -34.58
C ASP A 196 3.39 18.87 -35.21
N ASP A 197 4.00 17.81 -34.67
CA ASP A 197 3.71 16.41 -35.01
C ASP A 197 2.20 16.08 -34.93
N LEU A 198 1.50 16.55 -33.90
CA LEU A 198 0.06 16.32 -33.77
C LEU A 198 -0.72 17.03 -34.88
N THR A 199 -0.26 18.19 -35.35
CA THR A 199 -0.90 18.90 -36.47
C THR A 199 -0.71 18.17 -37.79
N GLU A 200 0.45 17.56 -38.02
CA GLU A 200 0.69 16.72 -39.19
C GLU A 200 -0.14 15.43 -39.15
N ILE A 201 -0.19 14.75 -38.00
CA ILE A 201 -1.03 13.56 -37.79
C ILE A 201 -2.51 13.90 -38.03
N LYS A 202 -2.93 15.09 -37.61
CA LYS A 202 -4.28 15.60 -37.86
C LYS A 202 -4.57 15.70 -39.35
N GLN A 203 -3.66 16.25 -40.14
CA GLN A 203 -3.82 16.36 -41.60
C GLN A 203 -3.85 14.99 -42.29
N LEU A 204 -3.11 14.01 -41.77
CA LEU A 204 -3.02 12.68 -42.35
C LEU A 204 -4.28 11.83 -42.15
N LEU A 205 -4.86 11.84 -40.95
CA LEU A 205 -5.87 10.86 -40.54
C LEU A 205 -7.28 11.43 -40.32
N LEU A 206 -7.47 12.72 -40.05
CA LEU A 206 -8.81 13.26 -39.77
C LEU A 206 -9.58 13.54 -41.07
N THR A 207 -10.80 13.01 -41.16
CA THR A 207 -11.74 13.27 -42.27
C THR A 207 -12.94 14.08 -41.78
N GLY A 208 -12.94 15.39 -42.05
CA GLY A 208 -14.05 16.30 -41.71
C GLY A 208 -13.78 17.24 -40.53
N PRO A 209 -14.82 17.92 -40.00
CA PRO A 209 -14.68 18.86 -38.90
C PRO A 209 -14.25 18.14 -37.62
N VAL A 210 -13.46 18.82 -36.80
CA VAL A 210 -12.81 18.24 -35.61
C VAL A 210 -13.06 19.14 -34.41
N LEU A 211 -13.62 18.58 -33.35
CA LEU A 211 -13.78 19.27 -32.08
C LEU A 211 -12.55 19.06 -31.22
N SER A 212 -11.91 20.15 -30.82
CA SER A 212 -10.84 20.09 -29.83
C SER A 212 -11.43 20.26 -28.44
N VAL A 213 -11.46 19.17 -27.66
CA VAL A 213 -11.83 19.21 -26.25
C VAL A 213 -10.54 19.44 -25.46
N LYS A 214 -10.33 20.67 -25.01
CA LYS A 214 -9.31 21.01 -24.01
C LYS A 214 -10.01 21.10 -22.68
N LEU A 215 -9.70 20.22 -21.75
CA LEU A 215 -10.13 20.44 -20.39
C LEU A 215 -9.42 21.68 -19.86
N LYS A 216 -10.17 22.56 -19.19
CA LYS A 216 -9.60 23.61 -18.35
C LYS A 216 -9.13 22.97 -17.04
N GLU A 217 -8.26 21.98 -17.17
CA GLU A 217 -7.58 21.40 -16.03
C GLU A 217 -6.34 22.24 -15.78
N ASP A 218 -6.11 22.55 -14.52
CA ASP A 218 -4.82 23.05 -14.11
C ASP A 218 -3.75 22.02 -14.49
N ILE A 219 -2.56 22.50 -14.83
CA ILE A 219 -1.46 21.68 -15.37
C ILE A 219 -1.12 20.49 -14.46
N LEU A 220 -1.41 20.61 -13.17
CA LEU A 220 -1.23 19.59 -12.15
C LEU A 220 -2.54 19.40 -11.37
N PRO A 221 -2.75 18.22 -10.75
CA PRO A 221 -3.86 18.01 -9.81
C PRO A 221 -3.87 19.05 -8.70
N SER A 222 -5.05 19.31 -8.13
CA SER A 222 -5.19 20.28 -7.02
C SER A 222 -4.29 19.94 -5.84
N SER A 223 -3.92 20.96 -5.05
CA SER A 223 -3.09 20.83 -3.85
C SER A 223 -3.67 19.86 -2.80
N GLU A 224 -4.98 19.61 -2.82
CA GLU A 224 -5.63 18.59 -1.98
C GLU A 224 -5.30 17.14 -2.36
N GLN A 225 -5.01 16.93 -3.65
CA GLN A 225 -4.74 15.63 -4.26
C GLN A 225 -3.24 15.38 -4.42
N LEU A 226 -2.49 16.36 -4.88
CA LEU A 226 -1.04 16.28 -5.08
C LEU A 226 -0.32 17.24 -4.13
N THR A 227 0.43 16.68 -3.19
CA THR A 227 1.31 17.47 -2.30
C THR A 227 2.72 17.51 -2.89
N GLN A 228 3.27 18.69 -3.10
CA GLN A 228 4.59 18.86 -3.72
C GLN A 228 5.57 19.45 -2.70
N TYR A 229 6.70 18.79 -2.50
CA TYR A 229 7.76 19.22 -1.59
C TYR A 229 9.06 19.51 -2.35
N GLN A 230 9.72 20.62 -2.01
CA GLN A 230 11.08 20.95 -2.45
C GLN A 230 12.06 20.69 -1.30
N ILE A 231 13.16 19.98 -1.57
CA ILE A 231 14.26 19.79 -0.61
C ILE A 231 15.54 20.39 -1.21
N ASN A 232 16.03 21.47 -0.60
CA ASN A 232 17.31 22.06 -0.96
C ASN A 232 18.45 21.25 -0.35
N CYS A 233 19.42 20.84 -1.18
CA CYS A 233 20.63 20.13 -0.75
C CYS A 233 21.85 20.95 -1.16
N ALA A 234 22.88 21.03 -0.33
CA ALA A 234 24.12 21.71 -0.67
C ALA A 234 25.02 20.84 -1.57
N THR A 235 24.97 19.52 -1.40
CA THR A 235 25.80 18.56 -2.15
C THR A 235 25.02 17.32 -2.57
N GLU A 236 25.58 16.57 -3.52
CA GLU A 236 25.06 15.26 -3.90
C GLU A 236 25.05 14.27 -2.72
N GLU A 237 26.05 14.31 -1.82
CA GLU A 237 26.08 13.43 -0.64
C GLU A 237 24.88 13.69 0.28
N GLU A 238 24.53 14.96 0.49
CA GLU A 238 23.36 15.33 1.29
C GLU A 238 22.06 14.82 0.66
N LYS A 239 21.95 14.88 -0.68
CA LYS A 239 20.81 14.34 -1.41
C LYS A 239 20.63 12.84 -1.15
N PHE A 240 21.71 12.05 -1.23
CA PHE A 240 21.69 10.62 -0.88
C PHE A 240 21.35 10.39 0.60
N ALA A 241 21.94 11.17 1.52
CA ALA A 241 21.75 11.05 2.96
C ALA A 241 20.31 11.37 3.38
N ILE A 242 19.73 12.42 2.80
CA ILE A 242 18.33 12.78 3.01
C ILE A 242 17.43 11.68 2.46
N MET A 243 17.63 11.25 1.21
CA MET A 243 16.79 10.21 0.60
C MET A 243 16.81 8.93 1.43
N ILE A 244 17.99 8.44 1.84
CA ILE A 244 18.07 7.23 2.65
C ILE A 244 17.46 7.43 4.02
N SER A 245 17.63 8.60 4.64
CA SER A 245 16.96 8.92 5.91
C SER A 245 15.45 8.91 5.75
N MET A 246 14.88 9.47 4.69
CA MET A 246 13.44 9.47 4.45
C MET A 246 12.88 8.05 4.23
N LEU A 247 13.62 7.19 3.53
CA LEU A 247 13.23 5.79 3.30
C LEU A 247 13.36 4.95 4.57
N LYS A 248 14.54 4.98 5.20
CA LYS A 248 14.84 4.22 6.43
C LYS A 248 13.99 4.69 7.59
N LEU A 249 13.72 5.98 7.68
CA LEU A 249 12.85 6.58 8.69
C LEU A 249 11.34 6.46 8.34
N LYS A 250 11.00 5.75 7.26
CA LYS A 250 9.62 5.53 6.77
C LYS A 250 8.78 6.81 6.69
N LEU A 251 9.44 7.92 6.36
CA LEU A 251 8.80 9.22 6.13
C LEU A 251 8.04 9.19 4.79
N MET A 252 8.58 8.47 3.81
CA MET A 252 7.90 8.15 2.56
C MET A 252 7.31 6.75 2.65
N GLN A 253 5.99 6.62 2.50
CA GLN A 253 5.28 5.34 2.54
C GLN A 253 4.60 5.05 1.21
N GLY A 254 4.51 3.76 0.86
CA GLY A 254 3.89 3.30 -0.38
C GLY A 254 4.86 3.22 -1.55
N LYS A 255 4.33 2.79 -2.71
CA LYS A 255 5.12 2.60 -3.93
C LYS A 255 5.65 3.94 -4.43
N SER A 256 6.95 4.01 -4.73
CA SER A 256 7.62 5.25 -5.12
C SER A 256 8.44 5.11 -6.39
N ILE A 257 8.44 6.16 -7.22
CA ILE A 257 9.28 6.26 -8.43
C ILE A 257 10.38 7.28 -8.16
N PHE A 258 11.63 6.89 -8.39
CA PHE A 258 12.80 7.77 -8.36
C PHE A 258 13.21 8.11 -9.78
N PHE A 259 13.16 9.38 -10.16
CA PHE A 259 13.65 9.85 -11.45
C PHE A 259 15.10 10.32 -11.33
N VAL A 260 15.96 9.78 -12.19
CA VAL A 260 17.37 10.15 -12.33
C VAL A 260 17.68 10.55 -13.77
N SER A 261 18.77 11.27 -13.98
CA SER A 261 19.13 11.91 -15.25
C SER A 261 19.73 10.96 -16.30
N ASN A 262 20.37 9.87 -15.87
CA ASN A 262 21.02 8.93 -16.80
C ASN A 262 21.08 7.49 -16.25
N VAL A 263 21.40 6.55 -17.15
CA VAL A 263 21.42 5.11 -16.88
C VAL A 263 22.44 4.73 -15.80
N ASP A 264 23.64 5.32 -15.83
CA ASP A 264 24.67 5.03 -14.82
C ASP A 264 24.22 5.46 -13.42
N ARG A 265 23.45 6.55 -13.32
CA ARG A 265 22.83 6.99 -12.05
C ARG A 265 21.72 6.05 -11.59
N CYS A 266 20.97 5.41 -12.49
CA CYS A 266 20.03 4.35 -12.10
C CYS A 266 20.74 3.25 -11.32
N TYR A 267 21.83 2.73 -11.90
CA TYR A 267 22.61 1.66 -11.29
C TYR A 267 23.33 2.13 -10.02
N LYS A 268 23.89 3.35 -10.01
CA LYS A 268 24.49 3.95 -8.80
C LYS A 268 23.49 4.00 -7.65
N LEU A 269 22.28 4.49 -7.92
CA LEU A 269 21.23 4.59 -6.91
C LEU A 269 20.73 3.21 -6.48
N GLN A 270 20.59 2.26 -7.41
CA GLN A 270 20.19 0.88 -7.10
C GLN A 270 21.21 0.21 -6.17
N ILE A 271 22.50 0.26 -6.51
CA ILE A 271 23.58 -0.31 -5.70
C ILE A 271 23.61 0.36 -4.32
N PHE A 272 23.47 1.69 -4.28
CA PHE A 272 23.39 2.42 -3.02
C PHE A 272 22.21 1.97 -2.14
N LEU A 273 21.00 1.85 -2.68
CA LEU A 273 19.83 1.34 -1.95
C LEU A 273 20.03 -0.11 -1.47
N GLN A 274 20.68 -0.95 -2.28
CA GLN A 274 21.03 -2.32 -1.90
C GLN A 274 21.99 -2.38 -0.70
N CYS A 275 22.93 -1.43 -0.57
CA CYS A 275 23.82 -1.33 0.61
C CYS A 275 23.03 -1.17 1.91
N PHE A 276 21.83 -0.58 1.83
CA PHE A 276 20.91 -0.40 2.93
C PHE A 276 19.80 -1.47 2.98
N LYS A 277 19.90 -2.57 2.21
CA LYS A 277 18.87 -3.63 2.08
C LYS A 277 17.50 -3.10 1.62
N ILE A 278 17.49 -2.10 0.75
CA ILE A 278 16.27 -1.61 0.11
C ILE A 278 16.21 -2.16 -1.32
N SER A 279 15.23 -3.03 -1.58
CA SER A 279 15.01 -3.63 -2.89
C SER A 279 14.35 -2.63 -3.85
N SER A 280 15.01 -2.36 -4.98
CA SER A 280 14.50 -1.51 -6.07
C SER A 280 14.73 -2.14 -7.44
N CYS A 281 13.83 -1.88 -8.37
CA CYS A 281 14.01 -2.21 -9.78
C CYS A 281 14.47 -0.99 -10.58
N VAL A 282 15.22 -1.21 -11.66
CA VAL A 282 15.66 -0.17 -12.59
C VAL A 282 14.82 -0.28 -13.85
N LEU A 283 14.41 0.86 -14.40
CA LEU A 283 13.71 0.96 -15.66
C LEU A 283 14.42 2.01 -16.51
N ASN A 284 15.17 1.57 -17.51
CA ASN A 284 15.95 2.46 -18.36
C ASN A 284 15.74 2.13 -19.86
N PRO A 285 16.04 3.08 -20.77
CA PRO A 285 15.82 2.90 -22.21
C PRO A 285 16.67 1.80 -22.88
N GLU A 286 17.75 1.35 -22.24
CA GLU A 286 18.64 0.32 -22.81
C GLU A 286 18.13 -1.10 -22.55
N MET A 287 17.14 -1.26 -21.66
CA MET A 287 16.52 -2.56 -21.39
C MET A 287 15.60 -2.98 -22.53
N PRO A 288 15.61 -4.27 -22.94
CA PRO A 288 14.66 -4.79 -23.92
C PRO A 288 13.20 -4.57 -23.49
N ALA A 289 12.29 -4.32 -24.45
CA ALA A 289 10.86 -4.08 -24.19
C ALA A 289 10.21 -5.14 -23.27
N ASN A 290 10.48 -6.43 -23.50
CA ASN A 290 9.95 -7.52 -22.67
C ASN A 290 10.45 -7.45 -21.21
N SER A 291 11.70 -7.04 -20.99
CA SER A 291 12.27 -6.89 -19.66
C SER A 291 11.69 -5.67 -18.94
N ARG A 292 11.49 -4.56 -19.66
CA ARG A 292 10.77 -3.38 -19.15
C ARG A 292 9.36 -3.76 -18.71
N PHE A 293 8.61 -4.47 -19.56
CA PHE A 293 7.26 -4.96 -19.24
C PHE A 293 7.26 -5.84 -17.99
N ASN A 294 8.15 -6.82 -17.93
CA ASN A 294 8.29 -7.70 -16.75
C ASN A 294 8.62 -6.90 -15.48
N THR A 295 9.49 -5.89 -15.59
CA THR A 295 9.86 -5.02 -14.46
C THR A 295 8.68 -4.20 -13.96
N ILE A 296 7.89 -3.62 -14.87
CA ILE A 296 6.67 -2.88 -14.55
C ILE A 296 5.63 -3.81 -13.93
N GLN A 297 5.47 -5.02 -14.46
CA GLN A 297 4.56 -6.02 -13.92
C GLN A 297 4.95 -6.44 -12.51
N LYS A 298 6.23 -6.76 -12.26
CA LYS A 298 6.75 -7.06 -10.91
C LYS A 298 6.52 -5.92 -9.92
N PHE A 299 6.70 -4.67 -10.37
CA PHE A 299 6.39 -3.50 -9.56
C PHE A 299 4.87 -3.38 -9.28
N ASN A 300 4.03 -3.56 -10.30
CA ASN A 300 2.58 -3.48 -10.19
C ASN A 300 2.02 -4.59 -9.27
N GLU A 301 2.57 -5.81 -9.34
CA GLU A 301 2.27 -6.95 -8.45
C GLU A 301 2.77 -6.75 -7.01
N GLY A 302 3.63 -5.76 -6.76
CA GLY A 302 4.13 -5.44 -5.42
C GLY A 302 5.39 -6.19 -5.00
N GLN A 303 6.10 -6.83 -5.93
CA GLN A 303 7.41 -7.45 -5.65
C GLN A 303 8.48 -6.40 -5.30
N PHE A 304 8.34 -5.20 -5.88
CA PHE A 304 9.15 -4.03 -5.57
C PHE A 304 8.27 -2.86 -5.15
N ASN A 305 8.71 -2.10 -4.14
CA ASN A 305 8.07 -0.85 -3.74
C ASN A 305 8.73 0.38 -4.37
N TYR A 306 9.94 0.22 -4.91
CA TYR A 306 10.74 1.33 -5.43
C TYR A 306 11.19 1.00 -6.85
N ILE A 307 10.95 1.92 -7.77
CA ILE A 307 11.45 1.86 -9.14
C ILE A 307 12.32 3.08 -9.41
N ILE A 308 13.47 2.87 -10.03
CA ILE A 308 14.40 3.93 -10.43
C ILE A 308 14.32 4.04 -11.95
N ALA A 309 13.90 5.19 -12.45
CA ALA A 309 13.67 5.42 -13.86
C ALA A 309 14.47 6.62 -14.39
N THR A 310 14.84 6.59 -15.66
CA THR A 310 15.33 7.77 -16.39
C THR A 310 14.28 8.23 -17.37
N ASP A 311 14.25 9.52 -17.66
CA ASP A 311 13.55 9.98 -18.86
C ASP A 311 14.30 9.47 -20.09
N CYS A 312 13.56 9.16 -21.16
CA CYS A 312 14.20 9.08 -22.47
C CYS A 312 14.78 10.45 -22.79
N LYS A 313 16.03 10.48 -23.26
CA LYS A 313 16.52 11.65 -23.99
C LYS A 313 15.67 11.74 -25.26
N ASP A 314 14.66 12.61 -25.23
CA ASP A 314 14.19 13.23 -26.46
C ASP A 314 15.44 13.83 -27.11
N LEU A 315 15.65 13.49 -28.38
CA LEU A 315 16.86 13.69 -29.18
C LEU A 315 17.17 15.18 -29.44
N SER A 316 17.38 15.98 -28.40
CA SER A 316 18.02 17.29 -28.49
C SER A 316 19.12 17.40 -27.44
N GLU A 317 20.37 17.40 -27.91
CA GLU A 317 21.52 17.80 -27.10
C GLU A 317 21.27 19.23 -26.55
N PRO A 318 21.72 19.56 -25.33
CA PRO A 318 21.62 20.93 -24.85
C PRO A 318 22.43 21.83 -25.78
N GLU A 319 21.81 22.84 -26.36
CA GLU A 319 22.55 23.92 -27.02
C GLU A 319 23.33 24.67 -25.93
N GLU A 320 24.63 24.41 -25.84
CA GLU A 320 25.54 25.30 -25.11
C GLU A 320 25.60 26.64 -25.87
N ILE A 321 24.93 27.64 -25.30
CA ILE A 321 25.06 29.03 -25.72
C ILE A 321 26.29 29.59 -25.01
N ASP A 322 27.43 29.56 -25.69
CA ASP A 322 28.54 30.48 -25.39
C ASP A 322 28.93 31.25 -26.65
N GLY A 323 29.07 32.56 -26.49
CA GLY A 323 29.59 33.56 -27.43
C GLY A 323 29.55 33.25 -28.93
N GLY A 324 28.42 33.57 -29.58
CA GLY A 324 28.40 34.11 -30.95
C GLY A 324 29.28 33.44 -32.02
N LYS A 325 29.03 32.16 -32.35
CA LYS A 325 29.22 31.56 -33.70
C LYS A 325 28.83 30.07 -33.68
N ILE A 326 27.75 29.72 -34.38
CA ILE A 326 27.31 28.33 -34.60
C ILE A 326 28.39 27.58 -35.40
N LYS A 327 29.12 26.66 -34.77
CA LYS A 327 29.98 25.68 -35.46
C LYS A 327 29.46 24.27 -35.20
N LYS A 328 28.97 23.60 -36.26
CA LYS A 328 28.61 22.17 -36.24
C LYS A 328 29.84 21.33 -35.84
N PRO A 329 29.77 20.44 -34.83
CA PRO A 329 30.88 19.55 -34.52
C PRO A 329 31.09 18.52 -35.64
N LYS A 330 32.35 18.32 -36.03
CA LYS A 330 32.79 17.35 -37.06
C LYS A 330 32.59 15.92 -36.56
N LYS A 331 31.89 15.09 -37.36
CA LYS A 331 31.73 13.64 -37.14
C LYS A 331 33.08 12.94 -37.04
N SER A 332 33.48 12.50 -35.84
CA SER A 332 34.56 11.53 -35.67
C SER A 332 34.07 10.15 -36.12
N LYS A 333 34.70 9.61 -37.17
CA LYS A 333 34.52 8.24 -37.65
C LYS A 333 35.07 7.25 -36.61
N GLY A 334 34.23 6.40 -36.04
CA GLY A 334 34.68 5.32 -35.16
C GLY A 334 33.53 4.46 -34.63
N ILE A 335 33.39 3.27 -35.22
CA ILE A 335 32.66 2.08 -34.74
C ILE A 335 31.12 2.16 -34.76
N SER A 336 30.58 1.62 -35.85
CA SER A 336 29.20 1.15 -36.03
C SER A 336 28.84 0.02 -35.08
N GLY A 337 27.63 0.03 -34.50
CA GLY A 337 26.99 -1.21 -34.01
C GLY A 337 26.15 -1.09 -32.75
N ALA A 338 24.91 -0.61 -32.87
CA ALA A 338 23.70 -1.09 -32.17
C ALA A 338 22.52 -0.18 -32.56
N LYS A 339 21.58 -0.67 -33.38
CA LYS A 339 20.31 0.03 -33.61
C LYS A 339 19.52 0.02 -32.29
N TYR A 340 19.27 1.18 -31.71
CA TYR A 340 18.36 1.34 -30.57
C TYR A 340 16.95 0.91 -30.97
N ASP A 341 16.24 0.22 -30.07
CA ASP A 341 14.84 -0.12 -30.26
C ASP A 341 14.03 1.19 -30.22
N ASN A 342 13.44 1.58 -31.34
CA ASN A 342 12.73 2.86 -31.46
C ASN A 342 11.56 2.94 -30.45
N GLU A 343 11.05 1.81 -29.96
CA GLU A 343 9.96 1.68 -28.97
C GLU A 343 10.35 2.05 -27.50
N SER A 344 11.48 2.72 -27.29
CA SER A 344 12.15 2.82 -25.97
C SER A 344 11.60 3.85 -24.97
N GLY A 345 10.47 4.53 -25.23
CA GLY A 345 9.91 5.56 -24.33
C GLY A 345 9.46 5.05 -22.95
N VAL A 346 10.35 5.10 -21.95
CA VAL A 346 10.13 4.58 -20.59
C VAL A 346 9.22 5.48 -19.74
N SER A 347 9.21 6.78 -19.99
CA SER A 347 8.57 7.76 -19.10
C SER A 347 7.14 8.13 -19.47
N ARG A 348 6.68 7.88 -20.71
CA ARG A 348 5.33 8.23 -21.19
C ARG A 348 4.53 6.98 -21.58
N GLY A 349 3.20 7.01 -21.44
CA GLY A 349 2.32 5.87 -21.81
C GLY A 349 2.33 4.63 -20.89
N ILE A 350 3.19 4.56 -19.87
CA ILE A 350 3.23 3.43 -18.94
C ILE A 350 2.37 3.67 -17.68
N ASP A 351 1.47 2.74 -17.37
CA ASP A 351 0.63 2.77 -16.17
C ASP A 351 1.24 1.99 -15.01
N PHE A 352 1.61 2.75 -13.97
CA PHE A 352 2.09 2.23 -12.71
C PHE A 352 0.96 2.29 -11.69
N HIS A 353 0.63 1.14 -11.12
CA HIS A 353 -0.51 1.03 -10.22
C HIS A 353 -0.17 1.58 -8.84
N HIS A 354 -0.99 2.51 -8.36
CA HIS A 354 -0.97 3.02 -6.98
C HIS A 354 0.36 3.64 -6.51
N ILE A 355 1.04 4.40 -7.38
CA ILE A 355 2.20 5.20 -6.95
C ILE A 355 1.75 6.22 -5.91
N SER A 356 2.34 6.13 -4.73
CA SER A 356 2.12 7.07 -3.62
C SER A 356 3.07 8.26 -3.70
N ASN A 357 4.33 8.02 -4.11
CA ASN A 357 5.35 9.09 -4.16
C ASN A 357 6.08 9.13 -5.50
N VAL A 358 6.31 10.34 -6.01
CA VAL A 358 7.28 10.61 -7.09
C VAL A 358 8.44 11.37 -6.48
N VAL A 359 9.66 10.89 -6.68
CA VAL A 359 10.88 11.52 -6.18
C VAL A 359 11.72 11.92 -7.39
N ASN A 360 11.78 13.22 -7.67
CA ASN A 360 12.74 13.79 -8.61
C ASN A 360 14.09 13.85 -7.89
N PHE A 361 14.84 12.75 -7.94
CA PHE A 361 16.17 12.66 -7.34
C PHE A 361 17.15 13.56 -8.09
N ASP A 362 17.10 13.52 -9.42
CA ASP A 362 17.71 14.54 -10.26
C ASP A 362 16.65 15.52 -10.74
N PHE A 363 16.99 16.81 -10.70
CA PHE A 363 16.07 17.86 -11.10
C PHE A 363 15.68 17.71 -12.59
N PRO A 364 14.39 17.82 -12.96
CA PRO A 364 13.98 17.74 -14.36
C PRO A 364 14.46 18.99 -15.12
N PRO A 365 14.92 18.84 -16.38
CA PRO A 365 15.53 19.93 -17.14
C PRO A 365 14.53 21.02 -17.57
N ASN A 366 13.25 20.69 -17.66
CA ASN A 366 12.19 21.61 -18.10
C ASN A 366 10.84 21.27 -17.45
N LEU A 367 9.88 22.19 -17.61
CA LEU A 367 8.54 22.11 -17.01
C LEU A 367 7.75 20.88 -17.51
N ASP A 368 7.85 20.55 -18.80
CA ASP A 368 7.11 19.43 -19.38
C ASP A 368 7.52 18.11 -18.75
N VAL A 369 8.83 17.87 -18.63
CA VAL A 369 9.36 16.69 -17.93
C VAL A 369 8.91 16.67 -16.47
N TYR A 370 8.94 17.81 -15.76
CA TYR A 370 8.45 17.89 -14.38
C TYR A 370 6.99 17.42 -14.26
N ILE A 371 6.10 17.95 -15.11
CA ILE A 371 4.67 17.61 -15.11
C ILE A 371 4.48 16.12 -15.42
N HIS A 372 5.19 15.59 -16.42
CA HIS A 372 5.10 14.17 -16.80
C HIS A 372 5.57 13.22 -15.70
N ARG A 373 6.61 13.60 -14.94
CA ARG A 373 7.12 12.84 -13.80
C ARG A 373 6.13 12.87 -12.65
N VAL A 374 5.68 14.06 -12.25
CA VAL A 374 4.77 14.25 -11.11
C VAL A 374 3.38 13.65 -11.38
N GLY A 375 2.89 13.70 -12.63
CA GLY A 375 1.65 13.05 -13.07
C GLY A 375 1.65 11.51 -13.03
N ARG A 376 2.74 10.87 -12.58
CA ARG A 376 2.78 9.44 -12.28
C ARG A 376 2.06 9.11 -10.96
N THR A 377 2.01 10.04 -10.01
CA THR A 377 1.21 9.91 -8.78
C THR A 377 -0.09 10.71 -8.87
N ALA A 378 -0.88 10.72 -7.80
CA ALA A 378 -2.13 11.47 -7.71
C ALA A 378 -3.15 11.16 -8.83
N ARG A 379 -3.16 9.92 -9.36
CA ARG A 379 -4.06 9.53 -10.46
C ARG A 379 -5.50 9.29 -10.00
N GLY A 380 -6.48 9.74 -10.79
CA GLY A 380 -7.91 9.56 -10.52
C GLY A 380 -8.36 10.34 -9.28
N PHE A 381 -8.73 9.64 -8.21
CA PHE A 381 -9.07 10.22 -6.90
C PHE A 381 -8.03 9.91 -5.81
N ASN A 382 -6.90 9.30 -6.17
CA ASN A 382 -5.84 8.97 -5.22
C ASN A 382 -5.02 10.21 -4.90
N LYS A 383 -4.58 10.30 -3.64
CA LYS A 383 -3.59 11.31 -3.24
C LYS A 383 -2.18 10.85 -3.61
N GLY A 384 -1.31 11.80 -3.89
CA GLY A 384 0.09 11.57 -4.22
C GLY A 384 1.01 12.63 -3.63
N THR A 385 2.27 12.28 -3.46
CA THR A 385 3.31 13.21 -3.01
C THR A 385 4.42 13.27 -4.05
N ALA A 386 4.82 14.48 -4.47
CA ALA A 386 6.02 14.71 -5.26
C ALA A 386 7.10 15.33 -4.38
N ILE A 387 8.31 14.79 -4.40
CA ILE A 387 9.48 15.34 -3.69
C ILE A 387 10.55 15.64 -4.73
N THR A 388 10.98 16.89 -4.78
CA THR A 388 12.01 17.35 -5.71
C THR A 388 13.23 17.80 -4.94
N PHE A 389 14.36 17.15 -5.21
CA PHE A 389 15.66 17.58 -4.71
C PHE A 389 16.22 18.69 -5.62
N VAL A 390 16.76 19.75 -5.02
CA VAL A 390 17.31 20.89 -5.74
C VAL A 390 18.71 21.18 -5.20
N LEU A 391 19.72 21.06 -6.06
CA LEU A 391 21.09 21.51 -5.79
C LEU A 391 21.25 23.02 -6.01
N PRO A 392 22.33 23.65 -5.51
CA PRO A 392 22.52 25.10 -5.66
C PRO A 392 22.56 25.56 -7.13
N GLU A 393 23.16 24.75 -8.00
CA GLU A 393 23.27 24.98 -9.45
C GLU A 393 21.89 24.91 -10.16
N GLU A 394 20.97 24.10 -9.64
CA GLU A 394 19.63 23.86 -10.21
C GLU A 394 18.60 24.89 -9.74
N LYS A 395 18.94 25.72 -8.75
CA LYS A 395 18.01 26.66 -8.10
C LYS A 395 17.36 27.64 -9.08
N SER A 396 18.14 28.15 -10.06
CA SER A 396 17.62 29.06 -11.09
C SER A 396 16.59 28.40 -12.02
N MET A 397 16.80 27.12 -12.35
CA MET A 397 15.84 26.33 -13.15
C MET A 397 14.60 25.97 -12.34
N PHE A 398 14.77 25.65 -11.05
CA PHE A 398 13.67 25.43 -10.13
C PHE A 398 12.78 26.66 -10.00
N GLU A 399 13.35 27.85 -9.79
CA GLU A 399 12.57 29.08 -9.69
C GLU A 399 11.77 29.35 -10.98
N LYS A 400 12.36 29.12 -12.16
CA LYS A 400 11.65 29.23 -13.45
C LYS A 400 10.47 28.25 -13.56
N ILE A 401 10.65 27.00 -13.16
CA ILE A 401 9.59 25.96 -13.20
C ILE A 401 8.51 26.26 -12.15
N SER A 402 8.92 26.60 -10.93
CA SER A 402 8.01 26.94 -9.82
C SER A 402 7.16 28.15 -10.16
N ASN A 403 7.75 29.22 -10.71
CA ASN A 403 7.00 30.42 -11.10
C ASN A 403 5.96 30.11 -12.18
N LYS A 404 6.31 29.33 -13.22
CA LYS A 404 5.35 28.90 -14.24
C LYS A 404 4.20 28.05 -13.68
N ILE A 405 4.49 27.19 -12.68
CA ILE A 405 3.45 26.39 -12.01
C ILE A 405 2.56 27.30 -11.15
N THR A 406 3.13 28.21 -10.37
CA THR A 406 2.39 29.18 -9.55
C THR A 406 1.51 30.08 -10.42
N GLU A 407 2.02 30.56 -11.55
CA GLU A 407 1.25 31.34 -12.54
C GLU A 407 0.07 30.55 -13.10
N SER A 408 0.25 29.25 -13.36
CA SER A 408 -0.82 28.40 -13.89
C SER A 408 -1.86 27.98 -12.84
N MET A 409 -1.46 27.76 -11.59
CA MET A 409 -2.36 27.28 -10.52
C MET A 409 -2.98 28.43 -9.72
N GLY A 410 -2.43 29.65 -9.82
CA GLY A 410 -2.82 30.82 -9.01
C GLY A 410 -2.37 30.78 -7.55
N GLU A 411 -1.70 29.71 -7.11
CA GLU A 411 -1.17 29.56 -5.75
C GLU A 411 0.20 28.87 -5.75
N ASN A 412 1.02 29.15 -4.72
CA ASN A 412 2.28 28.44 -4.50
C ASN A 412 1.99 27.01 -4.05
N THR A 413 2.09 26.06 -4.99
CA THR A 413 1.78 24.65 -4.75
C THR A 413 2.95 23.83 -4.20
N ILE A 414 4.19 24.30 -4.40
CA ILE A 414 5.42 23.61 -3.97
C ILE A 414 5.84 24.11 -2.58
N ILE A 415 5.86 23.21 -1.61
CA ILE A 415 6.16 23.52 -0.20
C ILE A 415 7.64 23.23 0.08
N PRO A 416 8.43 24.19 0.57
CA PRO A 416 9.79 23.91 1.01
C PRO A 416 9.78 22.97 2.22
N TYR A 417 10.51 21.86 2.12
CA TYR A 417 10.66 20.87 3.19
C TYR A 417 12.04 21.02 3.83
N GLU A 418 12.09 21.76 4.94
CA GLU A 418 13.33 22.04 5.65
C GLU A 418 13.84 20.81 6.42
N ILE A 419 15.09 20.44 6.14
CA ILE A 419 15.78 19.36 6.82
C ILE A 419 16.96 19.92 7.58
N ARG A 420 17.01 19.65 8.89
CA ARG A 420 18.17 19.99 9.71
C ARG A 420 19.26 18.95 9.46
N MET A 421 20.21 19.27 8.60
CA MET A 421 21.32 18.37 8.26
C MET A 421 22.16 17.93 9.47
N LYS A 422 22.25 18.78 10.50
CA LYS A 422 22.88 18.44 11.79
C LYS A 422 22.25 17.21 12.45
N ASP A 423 20.95 16.98 12.26
CA ASP A 423 20.25 15.81 12.81
C ASP A 423 20.53 14.53 11.98
N LEU A 424 21.14 14.65 10.80
CA LEU A 424 21.40 13.56 9.85
C LEU A 424 22.89 13.26 9.66
N GLU A 425 23.79 13.82 10.48
CA GLU A 425 25.25 13.62 10.38
C GLU A 425 25.64 12.13 10.32
N THR A 426 24.97 11.28 11.11
CA THR A 426 25.22 9.83 11.11
C THR A 426 24.78 9.15 9.81
N PHE A 427 23.64 9.58 9.24
CA PHE A 427 23.22 9.09 7.92
C PHE A 427 24.18 9.56 6.83
N LEU A 428 24.70 10.78 6.96
CA LEU A 428 25.67 11.35 6.02
C LEU A 428 27.00 10.59 6.05
N LEU A 429 27.50 10.19 7.23
CA LEU A 429 28.70 9.35 7.36
C LEU A 429 28.53 7.99 6.66
N ARG A 430 27.43 7.28 6.95
CA ARG A 430 27.15 5.98 6.30
C ARG A 430 26.87 6.12 4.80
N THR A 431 26.32 7.26 4.39
CA THR A 431 26.13 7.59 2.98
C THR A 431 27.47 7.69 2.27
N ARG A 432 28.48 8.34 2.87
CA ARG A 432 29.84 8.38 2.32
C ARG A 432 30.45 6.99 2.20
N GLU A 433 30.34 6.16 3.24
CA GLU A 433 30.83 4.77 3.21
C GLU A 433 30.18 3.96 2.09
N ALA A 434 28.85 4.03 1.94
CA ALA A 434 28.13 3.35 0.87
C ALA A 434 28.48 3.90 -0.53
N LEU A 435 28.60 5.22 -0.68
CA LEU A 435 28.97 5.86 -1.95
C LEU A 435 30.39 5.49 -2.40
N ASN A 436 31.33 5.32 -1.46
CA ASN A 436 32.69 4.84 -1.77
C ASN A 436 32.69 3.44 -2.39
N GLY A 437 31.70 2.59 -2.03
CA GLY A 437 31.49 1.28 -2.66
C GLY A 437 30.90 1.35 -4.07
N CYS A 438 30.18 2.42 -4.39
CA CYS A 438 29.53 2.64 -5.70
C CYS A 438 30.49 3.20 -6.75
N THR A 439 31.64 2.56 -6.94
CA THR A 439 32.63 2.99 -7.94
C THR A 439 32.12 2.78 -9.37
N LYS A 440 32.66 3.54 -10.33
CA LYS A 440 32.34 3.39 -11.77
C LYS A 440 32.55 1.94 -12.26
N GLY A 441 33.55 1.24 -11.71
CA GLY A 441 33.81 -0.18 -12.01
C GLY A 441 32.64 -1.07 -11.59
N VAL A 442 32.17 -0.94 -10.35
CA VAL A 442 31.04 -1.73 -9.81
C VAL A 442 29.73 -1.42 -10.55
N ILE A 443 29.48 -0.16 -10.90
CA ILE A 443 28.33 0.24 -11.71
C ILE A 443 28.36 -0.45 -13.08
N ARG A 444 29.51 -0.41 -13.76
CA ARG A 444 29.71 -1.05 -15.06
C ARG A 444 29.56 -2.57 -14.97
N GLU A 445 30.12 -3.21 -13.95
CA GLU A 445 29.99 -4.66 -13.73
C GLU A 445 28.54 -5.08 -13.51
N THR A 446 27.78 -4.30 -12.72
CA THR A 446 26.38 -4.58 -12.40
C THR A 446 25.49 -4.43 -13.63
N ARG A 447 25.68 -3.35 -14.40
CA ARG A 447 25.02 -3.11 -15.69
C ARG A 447 25.33 -4.24 -16.69
N LEU A 448 26.61 -4.63 -16.82
CA LEU A 448 27.02 -5.75 -17.68
C LEU A 448 26.43 -7.08 -17.22
N ALA A 449 26.32 -7.33 -15.90
CA ALA A 449 25.73 -8.55 -15.37
C ALA A 449 24.24 -8.67 -15.72
N GLU A 450 23.49 -7.56 -15.65
CA GLU A 450 22.09 -7.53 -16.02
C GLU A 450 21.89 -7.73 -17.52
N ILE A 451 22.65 -7.00 -18.36
CA ILE A 451 22.63 -7.16 -19.81
C ILE A 451 22.99 -8.60 -20.21
N LYS A 452 24.02 -9.20 -19.61
CA LYS A 452 24.39 -10.61 -19.86
C LYS A 452 23.25 -11.56 -19.50
N ARG A 453 22.58 -11.35 -18.37
CA ARG A 453 21.43 -12.19 -17.95
C ARG A 453 20.25 -12.05 -18.92
N GLU A 454 19.98 -10.83 -19.39
CA GLU A 454 18.96 -10.57 -20.41
C GLU A 454 19.31 -11.22 -21.76
N ILE A 455 20.58 -11.16 -22.17
CA ILE A 455 21.09 -11.83 -23.38
C ILE A 455 20.90 -13.35 -23.27
N LEU A 456 21.29 -13.96 -22.15
CA LEU A 456 21.16 -15.40 -21.91
C LEU A 456 19.69 -15.86 -21.84
N ASN A 457 18.78 -15.01 -21.37
CA ASN A 457 17.34 -15.31 -21.32
C ASN A 457 16.58 -14.94 -22.59
N SER A 458 17.25 -14.33 -23.58
CA SER A 458 16.61 -13.86 -24.80
C SER A 458 16.28 -15.04 -25.72
N LYS A 459 15.00 -15.39 -25.81
CA LYS A 459 14.49 -16.37 -26.79
C LYS A 459 14.88 -16.03 -28.24
N LYS A 460 15.08 -14.74 -28.56
CA LYS A 460 15.53 -14.32 -29.90
C LYS A 460 16.98 -14.75 -30.20
N LEU A 461 17.83 -14.82 -29.17
CA LEU A 461 19.24 -15.19 -29.31
C LEU A 461 19.47 -16.69 -29.08
N GLU A 462 18.45 -17.43 -28.64
CA GLU A 462 18.52 -18.89 -28.47
C GLU A 462 18.97 -19.60 -29.75
N ASN A 463 18.43 -19.19 -30.91
CA ASN A 463 18.87 -19.69 -32.23
C ASN A 463 20.27 -19.20 -32.64
N TYR A 464 20.70 -18.01 -32.20
CA TYR A 464 22.06 -17.53 -32.49
C TYR A 464 23.09 -18.33 -31.69
N PHE A 465 22.81 -18.60 -30.42
CA PHE A 465 23.70 -19.36 -29.53
C PHE A 465 23.73 -20.85 -29.85
N SER A 466 22.64 -21.41 -30.41
CA SER A 466 22.66 -22.78 -30.92
C SER A 466 23.59 -22.94 -32.13
N GLN A 467 23.72 -21.90 -32.97
CA GLN A 467 24.62 -21.88 -34.13
C GLN A 467 26.04 -21.41 -33.78
N ASN A 468 26.20 -20.56 -32.75
CA ASN A 468 27.47 -19.99 -32.31
C ASN A 468 27.78 -20.38 -30.86
N SER A 469 27.98 -21.68 -30.62
CA SER A 469 28.25 -22.22 -29.29
C SER A 469 29.51 -21.64 -28.62
N LYS A 470 30.50 -21.20 -29.41
CA LYS A 470 31.70 -20.49 -28.91
C LYS A 470 31.33 -19.14 -28.27
N ASP A 471 30.42 -18.39 -28.87
CA ASP A 471 30.00 -17.09 -28.33
C ASP A 471 29.22 -17.25 -27.03
N LEU A 472 28.37 -18.29 -26.96
CA LEU A 472 27.70 -18.69 -25.72
C LEU A 472 28.75 -19.02 -24.63
N ALA A 473 29.77 -19.82 -24.98
CA ALA A 473 30.84 -20.17 -24.06
C ALA A 473 31.61 -18.93 -23.59
N VAL A 474 31.89 -17.94 -24.45
CA VAL A 474 32.56 -16.69 -24.07
C VAL A 474 31.73 -15.85 -23.10
N ILE A 475 30.40 -15.84 -23.28
CA ILE A 475 29.48 -15.13 -22.39
C ILE A 475 29.38 -15.86 -21.03
N GLU A 476 29.30 -17.19 -21.04
CA GLU A 476 29.21 -18.04 -19.84
C GLU A 476 30.53 -18.17 -19.07
N GLN A 477 31.69 -18.20 -19.73
CA GLN A 477 33.00 -18.41 -19.10
C GLN A 477 33.46 -17.21 -18.25
N ASN A 478 32.82 -16.05 -18.37
CA ASN A 478 33.04 -14.91 -17.45
C ASN A 478 32.35 -15.13 -16.08
N LYS A 479 32.52 -16.35 -15.53
CA LYS A 479 31.66 -17.05 -14.57
C LYS A 479 31.83 -16.62 -13.11
N SER A 480 32.52 -15.52 -12.83
CA SER A 480 32.49 -14.90 -11.50
C SER A 480 32.58 -13.38 -11.60
N LEU A 481 31.52 -12.73 -12.06
CA LEU A 481 31.31 -11.33 -11.68
C LEU A 481 31.20 -11.34 -10.15
N ARG A 482 32.21 -10.79 -9.46
CA ARG A 482 32.29 -10.73 -8.01
C ARG A 482 30.92 -10.28 -7.51
N LYS A 483 30.23 -11.13 -6.73
CA LYS A 483 29.14 -10.62 -5.89
C LYS A 483 29.77 -9.46 -5.15
N VAL A 484 29.27 -8.26 -5.39
CA VAL A 484 29.79 -7.06 -4.75
C VAL A 484 29.65 -7.33 -3.25
N LYS A 485 30.75 -7.75 -2.61
CA LYS A 485 30.87 -7.79 -1.16
C LYS A 485 31.00 -6.33 -0.77
N VAL A 486 29.92 -5.57 -0.90
CA VAL A 486 29.84 -4.32 -0.16
C VAL A 486 29.84 -4.79 1.29
N GLN A 487 30.92 -4.52 2.01
CA GLN A 487 31.01 -4.79 3.46
C GLN A 487 29.88 -3.98 4.12
N THR A 488 28.70 -4.59 4.25
CA THR A 488 27.43 -3.92 4.57
C THR A 488 26.68 -4.62 5.70
N GLU A 489 27.39 -5.42 6.48
CA GLU A 489 26.78 -6.12 7.62
C GLU A 489 26.23 -5.12 8.65
N THR A 490 26.80 -3.92 8.75
CA THR A 490 26.36 -2.91 9.73
C THR A 490 25.67 -1.68 9.11
N LEU A 491 25.92 -1.37 7.83
CA LEU A 491 25.43 -0.15 7.17
C LEU A 491 23.90 -0.02 7.18
N HIS A 492 23.20 -1.14 7.04
CA HIS A 492 21.74 -1.17 6.90
C HIS A 492 20.96 -1.00 8.21
N ALA A 493 21.59 -1.26 9.37
CA ALA A 493 20.94 -1.31 10.67
C ALA A 493 20.78 0.11 11.25
N ILE A 494 19.54 0.61 11.39
CA ILE A 494 19.32 1.93 11.98
C ILE A 494 19.53 1.82 13.49
N THR A 495 20.71 2.22 13.96
CA THR A 495 20.99 2.27 15.39
C THR A 495 20.36 3.51 16.01
N ASP A 496 20.14 3.49 17.33
CA ASP A 496 19.27 4.48 17.96
C ASP A 496 19.76 5.92 17.81
N TYR A 497 21.07 6.11 17.96
CA TYR A 497 21.76 7.38 17.78
C TYR A 497 21.71 7.95 16.35
N MET A 498 21.36 7.16 15.33
CA MET A 498 21.23 7.66 13.96
C MET A 498 19.97 8.48 13.74
N ILE A 499 18.95 8.24 14.55
CA ILE A 499 17.64 8.78 14.28
C ILE A 499 17.63 10.22 14.79
N PRO A 500 17.21 11.20 13.98
CA PRO A 500 17.04 12.57 14.46
C PRO A 500 16.28 12.61 15.78
N PRO A 501 16.67 13.43 16.77
CA PRO A 501 15.93 13.54 18.03
C PRO A 501 14.43 13.80 17.83
N ALA A 502 14.04 14.44 16.73
CA ALA A 502 12.64 14.67 16.39
C ALA A 502 11.85 13.42 15.93
N LEU A 503 12.52 12.35 15.49
CA LEU A 503 11.93 11.17 14.84
C LEU A 503 12.12 9.87 15.63
N ARG A 504 13.05 9.86 16.58
CA ARG A 504 13.07 8.86 17.63
C ARG A 504 11.72 8.94 18.30
N GLY A 505 11.06 7.79 18.39
CA GLY A 505 9.63 7.75 18.63
C GLY A 505 8.90 6.84 17.66
N LEU A 506 9.26 6.92 16.38
CA LEU A 506 8.48 6.30 15.32
C LEU A 506 8.82 4.81 15.19
N ASN A 507 7.80 3.98 15.05
CA ASN A 507 7.98 2.54 14.79
C ASN A 507 8.56 2.35 13.38
N LEU A 508 9.86 2.04 13.32
CA LEU A 508 10.62 1.96 12.08
C LEU A 508 10.78 0.53 11.56
N GLU A 509 10.44 -0.47 12.38
CA GLU A 509 10.66 -1.88 12.08
C GLU A 509 9.34 -2.66 11.93
N SER A 510 8.93 -2.83 10.66
CA SER A 510 7.94 -3.83 10.20
C SER A 510 7.76 -3.73 8.69
N SER A 511 8.47 -4.56 7.92
CA SER A 511 8.15 -5.06 6.56
C SER A 511 9.43 -5.44 5.78
N SER A 512 10.15 -6.46 6.24
CA SER A 512 10.99 -7.29 5.35
C SER A 512 10.10 -8.43 4.86
N LEU A 513 9.54 -8.27 3.65
CA LEU A 513 8.86 -9.36 2.94
C LEU A 513 9.94 -10.19 2.27
N GLU A 514 10.26 -11.32 2.90
CA GLU A 514 10.99 -12.39 2.27
C GLU A 514 10.15 -13.07 1.20
N HIS A 515 10.79 -13.33 0.05
CA HIS A 515 10.28 -14.11 -1.05
C HIS A 515 10.45 -15.61 -0.77
N SER A 516 9.38 -16.29 -0.37
CA SER A 516 9.32 -17.76 -0.45
C SER A 516 8.43 -18.18 -1.63
N LYS A 517 9.09 -18.73 -2.65
CA LYS A 517 8.54 -19.37 -3.84
C LYS A 517 7.54 -20.47 -3.45
N SER A 518 6.29 -20.42 -3.89
CA SER A 518 5.42 -21.61 -3.93
C SER A 518 5.22 -22.06 -5.38
N ARG A 519 5.75 -23.23 -5.70
CA ARG A 519 5.48 -23.98 -6.91
C ARG A 519 3.98 -24.30 -6.99
N HIS A 520 3.35 -23.95 -8.10
CA HIS A 520 2.09 -24.54 -8.53
C HIS A 520 2.28 -26.04 -8.78
N ARG A 521 1.44 -26.87 -8.17
CA ARG A 521 0.93 -28.10 -8.79
C ARG A 521 -0.59 -28.08 -8.69
N ASN A 522 -1.19 -28.32 -9.84
CA ASN A 522 -2.60 -28.53 -10.07
C ASN A 522 -3.08 -29.78 -9.30
N ASP A 523 -4.35 -29.78 -8.91
CA ASP A 523 -5.36 -30.81 -9.24
C ASP A 523 -6.67 -30.38 -8.55
N ILE A 524 -7.65 -29.87 -9.30
CA ILE A 524 -8.76 -30.58 -9.99
C ILE A 524 -9.87 -31.04 -9.04
N SER A 525 -11.08 -30.56 -9.36
CA SER A 525 -12.41 -31.06 -8.98
C SER A 525 -12.84 -30.88 -7.50
N GLY A 526 -14.05 -30.45 -7.17
CA GLY A 526 -15.22 -30.14 -7.99
C GLY A 526 -16.39 -29.66 -7.11
N ILE A 527 -17.50 -29.43 -7.81
CA ILE A 527 -18.88 -29.36 -7.32
C ILE A 527 -19.41 -27.96 -6.97
N LYS A 528 -20.15 -27.45 -7.97
CA LYS A 528 -21.16 -26.41 -7.99
C LYS A 528 -22.42 -26.83 -7.23
N SER A 529 -23.13 -25.87 -6.62
CA SER A 529 -24.59 -25.62 -6.74
C SER A 529 -25.01 -24.65 -5.62
N SER A 530 -25.28 -23.38 -5.92
CA SER A 530 -26.58 -22.82 -6.35
C SER A 530 -27.74 -23.06 -5.37
N PHE A 531 -28.01 -22.07 -4.51
CA PHE A 531 -29.38 -21.75 -4.12
C PHE A 531 -29.64 -20.25 -4.19
N LYS A 532 -30.68 -19.92 -4.94
CA LYS A 532 -31.18 -18.60 -5.35
C LYS A 532 -32.10 -18.00 -4.27
N ASN A 533 -32.08 -16.66 -4.24
CA ASN A 533 -33.21 -15.75 -4.05
C ASN A 533 -34.06 -15.81 -2.76
N ARG A 534 -34.08 -14.71 -2.00
CA ARG A 534 -35.04 -13.60 -2.16
C ARG A 534 -34.70 -12.46 -1.18
N GLY A 535 -34.74 -11.23 -1.68
CA GLY A 535 -34.23 -10.05 -0.97
C GLY A 535 -35.25 -9.29 -0.13
N LYS A 536 -34.74 -8.25 0.56
CA LYS A 536 -35.35 -6.91 0.62
C LYS A 536 -34.30 -5.89 1.09
N LYS A 537 -34.28 -4.76 0.38
CA LYS A 537 -33.38 -3.61 0.48
C LYS A 537 -33.52 -2.89 1.84
N ARG A 538 -32.41 -2.38 2.40
CA ARG A 538 -32.36 -1.04 3.04
C ARG A 538 -30.92 -0.50 3.14
N LYS A 539 -30.81 0.80 2.88
CA LYS A 539 -29.65 1.63 2.57
C LYS A 539 -28.79 1.93 3.82
N PHE A 540 -27.46 1.98 3.72
CA PHE A 540 -26.63 2.76 4.66
C PHE A 540 -25.39 3.38 3.98
N ASN A 541 -25.13 4.63 4.35
CA ASN A 541 -24.19 5.58 3.77
C ASN A 541 -22.71 5.22 4.05
N LYS A 542 -21.85 5.37 3.02
CA LYS A 542 -20.39 5.27 3.12
C LYS A 542 -19.78 6.61 3.57
N VAL A 543 -19.25 6.68 4.79
CA VAL A 543 -18.32 7.73 5.23
C VAL A 543 -16.88 7.29 4.90
N GLY A 544 -16.18 8.11 4.12
CA GLY A 544 -14.82 7.84 3.62
C GLY A 544 -13.74 7.94 4.71
N LYS A 545 -12.82 6.98 4.71
CA LYS A 545 -11.58 6.99 5.52
C LYS A 545 -10.61 8.05 4.94
N LYS A 546 -10.36 9.14 5.66
CA LYS A 546 -9.26 10.10 5.38
C LYS A 546 -7.91 9.42 5.67
N LYS A 547 -7.10 9.15 4.65
CA LYS A 547 -5.66 8.83 4.82
C LYS A 547 -4.91 10.13 5.13
N VAL A 548 -4.19 10.17 6.25
CA VAL A 548 -3.38 11.32 6.70
C VAL A 548 -1.97 11.20 6.10
N ASP A 549 -1.45 12.29 5.53
CA ASP A 549 -0.10 12.37 4.94
C ASP A 549 0.99 12.23 6.05
N PRO A 550 1.86 11.21 6.01
CA PRO A 550 2.97 11.04 6.95
C PRO A 550 3.99 12.19 6.94
N LEU A 551 4.15 12.92 5.82
CA LEU A 551 5.05 14.08 5.72
C LEU A 551 4.42 15.33 6.36
N ALA A 552 3.10 15.46 6.25
CA ALA A 552 2.33 16.50 6.94
C ALA A 552 2.39 16.37 8.48
N PHE A 553 2.79 15.21 9.03
CA PHE A 553 3.02 15.02 10.46
C PHE A 553 4.04 16.04 11.03
N ARG A 554 4.90 16.63 10.18
CA ARG A 554 5.81 17.72 10.58
C ARG A 554 5.18 19.12 10.56
N MET A 555 4.11 19.34 9.81
CA MET A 555 3.30 20.57 9.87
C MET A 555 2.14 20.50 10.87
N GLY A 556 1.75 19.30 11.32
CA GLY A 556 0.72 19.11 12.35
C GLY A 556 1.06 19.67 13.73
N LEU A 557 2.35 19.80 14.06
CA LEU A 557 2.80 20.41 15.33
C LEU A 557 2.59 21.93 15.36
N LYS A 558 2.32 22.60 14.22
CA LYS A 558 1.96 24.03 14.22
C LYS A 558 0.49 24.29 14.59
N LYS A 559 -0.42 23.30 14.52
CA LYS A 559 -1.77 23.42 15.13
C LYS A 559 -1.79 23.15 16.64
N VAL A 560 -0.68 22.67 17.22
CA VAL A 560 -0.59 22.31 18.64
C VAL A 560 -0.31 23.52 19.55
N ALA A 561 -0.03 24.70 18.98
CA ALA A 561 0.19 25.91 19.76
C ALA A 561 -1.11 26.62 20.24
N GLN A 562 -2.30 26.26 19.73
CA GLN A 562 -3.56 26.97 20.04
C GLN A 562 -4.54 26.23 20.97
N GLN A 563 -4.19 25.07 21.54
CA GLN A 563 -5.09 24.32 22.47
C GLN A 563 -4.64 24.34 23.95
N LYS A 564 -3.98 25.40 24.42
CA LYS A 564 -3.83 25.61 25.87
C LYS A 564 -5.22 25.95 26.45
N GLY A 565 -5.92 24.96 27.03
CA GLY A 565 -7.16 25.18 27.79
C GLY A 565 -8.32 24.20 27.53
N ARG A 566 -8.21 23.25 26.57
CA ARG A 566 -9.32 22.33 26.28
C ARG A 566 -9.55 21.26 27.36
N TYR A 567 -8.49 20.74 27.96
CA TYR A 567 -8.61 19.64 28.92
C TYR A 567 -8.21 20.11 30.31
N GLU A 568 -9.20 20.18 31.19
CA GLU A 568 -9.03 20.59 32.58
C GLU A 568 -8.74 19.35 33.44
N LYS A 569 -7.55 19.26 34.04
CA LYS A 569 -7.18 18.12 34.88
C LYS A 569 -7.95 18.17 36.20
N VAL A 570 -8.60 17.06 36.55
CA VAL A 570 -9.43 16.93 37.73
C VAL A 570 -8.70 16.16 38.84
N LYS A 571 -8.15 14.98 38.53
CA LYS A 571 -7.58 14.06 39.54
C LYS A 571 -6.45 13.21 38.95
N HIS A 572 -5.44 12.86 39.75
CA HIS A 572 -4.46 11.84 39.38
C HIS A 572 -5.07 10.43 39.56
N LEU A 573 -5.04 9.61 38.50
CA LEU A 573 -5.65 8.27 38.51
C LEU A 573 -4.63 7.18 38.83
N GLY A 574 -3.39 7.30 38.34
CA GLY A 574 -2.37 6.28 38.57
C GLY A 574 -1.03 6.61 37.93
N GLU A 575 0.02 5.97 38.44
CA GLU A 575 1.39 6.12 37.98
C GLU A 575 1.94 4.74 37.59
N GLY A 576 2.32 4.61 36.32
CA GLY A 576 2.99 3.42 35.80
C GLY A 576 4.49 3.66 35.57
N GLN A 577 5.21 2.60 35.19
CA GLN A 577 6.63 2.69 34.85
C GLN A 577 6.90 3.70 33.73
N PHE A 578 6.00 3.81 32.75
CA PHE A 578 6.19 4.61 31.55
C PHE A 578 5.31 5.87 31.45
N ALA A 579 4.31 6.06 32.32
CA ALA A 579 3.36 7.18 32.20
C ALA A 579 2.63 7.49 33.51
N ASN A 580 2.17 8.74 33.63
CA ASN A 580 1.21 9.17 34.67
C ASN A 580 -0.16 9.38 34.02
N VAL A 581 -1.23 8.90 34.64
CA VAL A 581 -2.59 9.00 34.11
C VAL A 581 -3.40 9.97 34.96
N TYR A 582 -4.06 10.92 34.32
CA TYR A 582 -4.90 11.93 34.97
C TYR A 582 -6.33 11.84 34.44
N LEU A 583 -7.31 11.98 35.31
CA LEU A 583 -8.69 12.31 34.94
C LEU A 583 -8.72 13.78 34.51
N ALA A 584 -9.35 14.07 33.38
CA ALA A 584 -9.60 15.42 32.93
C ALA A 584 -11.02 15.57 32.37
N LYS A 585 -11.49 16.81 32.31
CA LYS A 585 -12.75 17.19 31.68
C LYS A 585 -12.44 17.89 30.36
N ASP A 586 -13.04 17.42 29.27
CA ASP A 586 -13.01 18.13 27.98
C ASP A 586 -13.98 19.31 28.06
N THR A 587 -13.47 20.53 28.03
CA THR A 587 -14.28 21.76 28.19
C THR A 587 -15.22 22.00 27.01
N ILE A 588 -14.98 21.36 25.86
CA ILE A 588 -15.82 21.48 24.66
C ILE A 588 -17.01 20.51 24.74
N THR A 589 -16.74 19.24 25.04
CA THR A 589 -17.77 18.19 25.04
C THR A 589 -18.42 17.97 26.40
N ASN A 590 -17.82 18.52 27.48
CA ASN A 590 -18.13 18.21 28.88
C ASN A 590 -17.97 16.73 29.26
N ASP A 591 -17.33 15.91 28.41
CA ASP A 591 -17.02 14.52 28.74
C ASP A 591 -15.80 14.42 29.67
N LEU A 592 -15.80 13.39 30.53
CA LEU A 592 -14.61 12.96 31.26
C LEU A 592 -13.71 12.12 30.34
N VAL A 593 -12.41 12.38 30.41
CA VAL A 593 -11.36 11.73 29.62
C VAL A 593 -10.17 11.34 30.51
N ALA A 594 -9.42 10.32 30.10
CA ALA A 594 -8.16 9.95 30.74
C ALA A 594 -6.98 10.51 29.92
N ILE A 595 -6.05 11.19 30.58
CA ILE A 595 -4.83 11.74 29.98
C ILE A 595 -3.63 10.94 30.44
N LYS A 596 -3.08 10.09 29.57
CA LYS A 596 -1.82 9.35 29.80
C LYS A 596 -0.65 10.24 29.38
N LYS A 597 0.01 10.85 30.36
CA LYS A 597 1.24 11.65 30.18
C LYS A 597 2.45 10.71 30.20
N ILE A 598 3.10 10.56 29.05
CA ILE A 598 4.28 9.69 28.92
C ILE A 598 5.44 10.29 29.73
N LYS A 599 6.09 9.48 30.57
CA LYS A 599 7.33 9.83 31.27
C LYS A 599 8.47 9.83 30.26
N LEU A 600 9.22 10.92 30.19
CA LEU A 600 10.49 10.95 29.47
C LEU A 600 11.50 10.15 30.28
N GLY A 601 12.14 9.16 29.67
CA GLY A 601 13.16 8.37 30.36
C GLY A 601 14.43 9.15 30.66
N SER A 602 15.48 8.44 31.07
CA SER A 602 16.75 9.02 31.53
C SER A 602 17.34 10.03 30.53
N ILE A 603 18.22 10.92 30.99
CA ILE A 603 18.86 11.98 30.18
C ILE A 603 19.47 11.43 28.87
N THR A 604 19.90 10.16 28.87
CA THR A 604 20.31 9.40 27.69
C THR A 604 19.17 9.21 26.67
N GLU A 605 17.99 8.76 27.10
CA GLU A 605 16.77 8.65 26.27
C GLU A 605 16.21 10.01 25.83
N VAL A 606 16.54 11.09 26.56
CA VAL A 606 16.11 12.46 26.21
C VAL A 606 16.92 13.05 25.06
N ARG A 607 18.16 12.59 24.84
CA ARG A 607 18.89 12.88 23.59
C ARG A 607 18.27 12.12 22.42
N ASP A 608 17.62 11.00 22.73
CA ASP A 608 16.84 10.25 21.79
C ASP A 608 15.61 11.03 21.33
N GLY A 609 14.86 11.72 22.17
CA GLY A 609 13.72 12.51 21.73
C GLY A 609 12.41 11.82 22.04
N ILE A 610 11.41 11.83 21.17
CA ILE A 610 10.11 11.24 21.54
C ILE A 610 10.30 9.73 21.80
N ASN A 611 9.69 9.17 22.85
CA ASN A 611 9.84 7.76 23.17
C ASN A 611 9.33 6.85 22.03
N ARG A 612 10.18 5.95 21.48
CA ARG A 612 9.89 5.00 20.38
C ARG A 612 8.65 4.16 20.57
N THR A 613 8.36 3.88 21.83
CA THR A 613 7.19 3.13 22.21
C THR A 613 5.93 4.00 22.12
N ALA A 614 6.02 5.29 22.46
CA ALA A 614 4.88 6.20 22.46
C ALA A 614 4.34 6.54 21.05
N LEU A 615 5.19 6.86 20.05
CA LEU A 615 4.62 7.13 18.71
C LEU A 615 4.12 5.85 18.02
N ARG A 616 4.69 4.69 18.36
CA ARG A 616 4.13 3.40 17.93
C ARG A 616 2.72 3.20 18.50
N GLU A 617 2.55 3.41 19.81
CA GLU A 617 1.25 3.32 20.49
C GLU A 617 0.24 4.30 19.88
N ILE A 618 0.65 5.55 19.62
CA ILE A 618 -0.19 6.56 18.93
C ILE A 618 -0.64 6.07 17.55
N LYS A 619 0.30 5.60 16.71
CA LYS A 619 -0.02 5.15 15.34
C LYS A 619 -1.01 4.01 15.34
N LEU A 620 -0.84 3.03 16.23
CA LEU A 620 -1.78 1.92 16.38
C LEU A 620 -3.15 2.43 16.80
N LEU A 621 -3.22 3.18 17.90
CA LEU A 621 -4.49 3.68 18.45
C LEU A 621 -5.25 4.63 17.50
N GLN A 622 -4.57 5.36 16.60
CA GLN A 622 -5.22 6.21 15.59
C GLN A 622 -6.00 5.40 14.53
N GLU A 623 -5.58 4.17 14.25
CA GLU A 623 -6.21 3.29 13.26
C GLU A 623 -7.30 2.39 13.86
N LEU A 624 -7.27 2.19 15.18
CA LEU A 624 -8.19 1.30 15.90
C LEU A 624 -9.50 1.99 16.28
N LYS A 625 -10.63 1.39 15.88
CA LYS A 625 -11.99 1.84 16.22
C LYS A 625 -12.88 0.63 16.48
N HIS A 626 -13.09 0.30 17.75
CA HIS A 626 -13.92 -0.81 18.19
C HIS A 626 -14.45 -0.56 19.61
N ASP A 627 -15.65 -1.05 19.92
CA ASP A 627 -16.31 -0.80 21.22
C ASP A 627 -15.55 -1.37 22.40
N ASN A 628 -14.84 -2.49 22.19
CA ASN A 628 -14.00 -3.16 23.19
C ASN A 628 -12.51 -2.80 23.12
N ILE A 629 -12.15 -1.71 22.44
CA ILE A 629 -10.78 -1.16 22.39
C ILE A 629 -10.79 0.29 22.88
N ILE A 630 -9.79 0.68 23.69
CA ILE A 630 -9.70 2.06 24.19
C ILE A 630 -9.54 3.05 23.02
N CYS A 631 -10.36 4.10 22.99
CA CYS A 631 -10.34 5.09 21.92
C CYS A 631 -9.36 6.21 22.25
N LEU A 632 -8.42 6.50 21.34
CA LEU A 632 -7.57 7.69 21.39
C LEU A 632 -8.34 8.88 20.79
N ARG A 633 -8.78 9.79 21.67
CA ARG A 633 -9.56 10.98 21.32
C ARG A 633 -8.69 12.10 20.76
N ASP A 634 -7.53 12.34 21.37
CA ASP A 634 -6.61 13.43 20.99
C ASP A 634 -5.16 13.13 21.43
N VAL A 635 -4.20 13.84 20.86
CA VAL A 635 -2.77 13.76 21.23
C VAL A 635 -2.24 15.17 21.44
N ILE A 636 -1.86 15.49 22.68
CA ILE A 636 -1.32 16.80 23.05
C ILE A 636 0.20 16.68 23.16
N GLY A 637 0.91 17.32 22.24
CA GLY A 637 2.37 17.45 22.29
C GLY A 637 2.81 18.80 22.84
N HIS A 638 3.64 18.83 23.89
CA HIS A 638 4.30 20.06 24.32
C HIS A 638 5.78 19.85 24.60
N LYS A 639 6.63 20.45 23.77
CA LYS A 639 8.09 20.28 23.77
C LYS A 639 8.46 18.79 23.70
N LYS A 640 8.90 18.22 24.82
CA LYS A 640 9.31 16.81 24.95
C LYS A 640 8.21 15.93 25.55
N ASN A 641 7.11 16.51 26.05
CA ASN A 641 6.04 15.74 26.69
C ASN A 641 4.94 15.42 25.69
N ILE A 642 4.51 14.15 25.66
CA ILE A 642 3.33 13.71 24.93
C ILE A 642 2.27 13.26 25.93
N GLN A 643 1.04 13.70 25.69
CA GLN A 643 -0.14 13.33 26.46
C GLN A 643 -1.17 12.71 25.51
N LEU A 644 -1.57 11.47 25.79
CA LEU A 644 -2.62 10.77 25.05
C LEU A 644 -3.95 10.98 25.76
N VAL A 645 -4.93 11.54 25.07
CA VAL A 645 -6.28 11.73 25.60
C VAL A 645 -7.15 10.56 25.14
N MET A 646 -7.70 9.81 26.09
CA MET A 646 -8.45 8.58 25.84
C MET A 646 -9.81 8.62 26.56
N ASP A 647 -10.68 7.66 26.25
CA ASP A 647 -11.89 7.43 27.05
C ASP A 647 -11.54 7.21 28.52
N PHE A 648 -12.29 7.84 29.43
CA PHE A 648 -12.20 7.51 30.85
C PHE A 648 -12.99 6.22 31.14
N MET A 649 -12.40 5.36 31.97
CA MET A 649 -13.00 4.12 32.46
C MET A 649 -12.83 4.09 33.98
N GLU A 650 -13.86 3.63 34.70
CA GLU A 650 -13.97 3.77 36.16
C GLU A 650 -13.08 2.81 36.95
N THR A 651 -12.80 1.61 36.42
CA THR A 651 -11.97 0.59 37.07
C THR A 651 -11.27 -0.28 36.02
N ASP A 652 -10.35 -1.13 36.47
CA ASP A 652 -9.81 -2.25 35.71
C ASP A 652 -10.28 -3.60 36.28
N LEU A 653 -10.05 -4.68 35.54
CA LEU A 653 -10.49 -6.01 35.92
C LEU A 653 -9.69 -6.58 37.10
N GLU A 654 -8.45 -6.15 37.32
CA GLU A 654 -7.64 -6.59 38.45
C GLU A 654 -8.28 -6.19 39.78
N ILE A 655 -8.76 -4.95 39.87
CA ILE A 655 -9.50 -4.45 41.03
C ILE A 655 -10.79 -5.25 41.25
N VAL A 656 -11.54 -5.54 40.18
CA VAL A 656 -12.79 -6.34 40.26
C VAL A 656 -12.54 -7.77 40.75
N ILE A 657 -11.45 -8.40 40.28
CA ILE A 657 -11.05 -9.74 40.69
C ILE A 657 -10.64 -9.76 42.17
N LYS A 658 -9.83 -8.79 42.61
CA LYS A 658 -9.29 -8.71 43.98
C LYS A 658 -10.32 -8.29 45.03
N ASP A 659 -11.34 -7.53 44.64
CA ASP A 659 -12.40 -7.10 45.55
C ASP A 659 -13.32 -8.28 45.92
N ARG A 660 -13.10 -8.83 47.11
CA ARG A 660 -13.87 -9.96 47.65
C ARG A 660 -15.31 -9.60 48.02
N SER A 661 -15.66 -8.31 48.06
CA SER A 661 -17.05 -7.89 48.24
C SER A 661 -17.89 -8.06 46.96
N ILE A 662 -17.22 -8.17 45.80
CA ILE A 662 -17.88 -8.38 44.51
C ILE A 662 -18.12 -9.87 44.28
N ILE A 663 -19.38 -10.27 44.10
CA ILE A 663 -19.74 -11.63 43.70
C ILE A 663 -19.74 -11.72 42.16
N LEU A 664 -18.72 -12.38 41.60
CA LEU A 664 -18.65 -12.72 40.18
C LEU A 664 -19.34 -14.08 39.97
N MET A 665 -20.46 -14.06 39.25
CA MET A 665 -21.18 -15.26 38.81
C MET A 665 -20.77 -15.62 37.38
N LEU A 666 -21.04 -16.86 36.95
CA LEU A 666 -20.73 -17.33 35.59
C LEU A 666 -21.28 -16.42 34.47
N PRO A 667 -22.50 -15.85 34.55
CA PRO A 667 -22.98 -14.87 33.57
C PRO A 667 -22.09 -13.62 33.43
N HIS A 668 -21.55 -13.13 34.55
CA HIS A 668 -20.64 -11.97 34.57
C HIS A 668 -19.33 -12.32 33.86
N ILE A 669 -18.75 -13.47 34.22
CA ILE A 669 -17.52 -13.99 33.62
C ILE A 669 -17.72 -14.18 32.11
N LYS A 670 -18.83 -14.81 31.69
CA LYS A 670 -19.19 -15.02 30.29
C LYS A 670 -19.28 -13.71 29.51
N ASN A 671 -19.93 -12.68 30.06
CA ASN A 671 -20.00 -11.37 29.41
C ASN A 671 -18.61 -10.72 29.27
N ILE A 672 -17.81 -10.70 30.34
CA ILE A 672 -16.47 -10.10 30.33
C ILE A 672 -15.59 -10.78 29.26
N ILE A 673 -15.54 -12.12 29.24
CA ILE A 673 -14.73 -12.87 28.26
C ILE A 673 -15.21 -12.60 26.85
N LEU A 674 -16.53 -12.58 26.61
CA LEU A 674 -17.11 -12.29 25.30
C LEU A 674 -16.64 -10.92 24.79
N GLN A 675 -16.74 -9.88 25.61
CA GLN A 675 -16.30 -8.52 25.24
C GLN A 675 -14.79 -8.45 24.95
N VAL A 676 -13.97 -9.13 25.75
CA VAL A 676 -12.52 -9.17 25.56
C VAL A 676 -12.16 -9.90 24.26
N LEU A 677 -12.78 -11.05 23.99
CA LEU A 677 -12.56 -11.81 22.76
C LEU A 677 -13.00 -11.06 21.51
N LEU A 678 -14.11 -10.31 21.56
CA LEU A 678 -14.55 -9.44 20.46
C LEU A 678 -13.51 -8.35 20.17
N GLY A 679 -12.96 -7.71 21.21
CA GLY A 679 -11.86 -6.76 21.07
C GLY A 679 -10.61 -7.40 20.49
N LEU A 680 -10.24 -8.60 20.98
CA LEU A 680 -9.04 -9.30 20.55
C LEU A 680 -9.13 -9.80 19.10
N GLU A 681 -10.27 -10.36 18.70
CA GLU A 681 -10.54 -10.74 17.31
C GLU A 681 -10.39 -9.54 16.37
N TYR A 682 -10.92 -8.37 16.77
CA TYR A 682 -10.74 -7.14 16.01
C TYR A 682 -9.25 -6.77 15.84
N LEU A 683 -8.44 -6.88 16.89
CA LEU A 683 -7.00 -6.63 16.80
C LEU A 683 -6.31 -7.63 15.87
N HIS A 684 -6.61 -8.92 16.04
CA HIS A 684 -6.01 -10.01 15.24
C HIS A 684 -6.37 -9.88 13.76
N ASN A 685 -7.62 -9.51 13.44
CA ASN A 685 -8.07 -9.24 12.07
C ASN A 685 -7.47 -7.96 11.45
N ASN A 686 -7.02 -7.00 12.28
CA ASN A 686 -6.24 -5.85 11.85
C ASN A 686 -4.73 -6.09 11.97
N TRP A 687 -4.31 -7.36 12.03
CA TRP A 687 -2.91 -7.78 12.03
C TRP A 687 -2.12 -7.26 13.23
N ILE A 688 -2.74 -7.08 14.40
CA ILE A 688 -2.10 -6.54 15.60
C ILE A 688 -2.06 -7.59 16.71
N LEU A 689 -0.88 -7.81 17.29
CA LEU A 689 -0.68 -8.54 18.56
C LEU A 689 -0.68 -7.55 19.72
N HIS A 690 -1.38 -7.86 20.80
CA HIS A 690 -1.40 -7.00 22.00
C HIS A 690 -0.10 -7.16 22.81
N ARG A 691 0.30 -8.40 23.12
CA ARG A 691 1.54 -8.79 23.81
C ARG A 691 1.72 -8.32 25.26
N ASP A 692 0.65 -7.86 25.90
CA ASP A 692 0.60 -7.62 27.36
C ASP A 692 -0.84 -7.68 27.89
N LEU A 693 -1.61 -8.70 27.49
CA LEU A 693 -2.95 -8.89 28.06
C LEU A 693 -2.83 -9.42 29.49
N LYS A 694 -3.54 -8.76 30.40
CA LYS A 694 -3.65 -9.05 31.83
C LYS A 694 -4.82 -8.24 32.41
N PRO A 695 -5.36 -8.57 33.59
CA PRO A 695 -6.55 -7.91 34.13
C PRO A 695 -6.47 -6.38 34.22
N ASN A 696 -5.33 -5.79 34.59
CA ASN A 696 -5.21 -4.33 34.66
C ASN A 696 -5.21 -3.62 33.28
N ASN A 697 -4.99 -4.36 32.20
CA ASN A 697 -5.09 -3.86 30.83
C ASN A 697 -6.51 -4.08 30.24
N LEU A 698 -7.48 -4.48 31.06
CA LEU A 698 -8.89 -4.61 30.74
C LEU A 698 -9.70 -3.64 31.59
N LEU A 699 -10.10 -2.52 31.00
CA LEU A 699 -10.81 -1.44 31.70
C LEU A 699 -12.32 -1.63 31.62
N LEU A 700 -13.03 -1.32 32.71
CA LEU A 700 -14.49 -1.41 32.80
C LEU A 700 -15.10 -0.07 33.15
N ASN A 701 -16.27 0.22 32.56
CA ASN A 701 -17.03 1.42 32.87
C ASN A 701 -18.37 1.12 33.54
N SER A 702 -19.06 2.16 34.03
CA SER A 702 -20.35 2.01 34.72
C SER A 702 -21.52 1.58 33.83
N SER A 703 -21.34 1.48 32.52
CA SER A 703 -22.29 0.83 31.60
C SER A 703 -22.00 -0.65 31.37
N GLY A 704 -20.92 -1.19 31.96
CA GLY A 704 -20.50 -2.57 31.79
C GLY A 704 -19.70 -2.86 30.54
N ARG A 705 -19.16 -1.82 29.87
CA ARG A 705 -18.28 -2.04 28.72
C ARG A 705 -16.86 -2.35 29.18
N VAL A 706 -16.29 -3.40 28.61
CA VAL A 706 -14.91 -3.81 28.80
C VAL A 706 -14.08 -3.36 27.59
N LYS A 707 -12.99 -2.63 27.82
CA LYS A 707 -12.08 -2.15 26.77
C LYS A 707 -10.64 -2.59 27.03
N ILE A 708 -9.99 -3.14 26.01
CA ILE A 708 -8.55 -3.44 26.03
C ILE A 708 -7.76 -2.12 25.94
N THR A 709 -6.76 -1.97 26.79
CA THR A 709 -5.88 -0.79 26.86
C THR A 709 -4.40 -1.18 26.90
N ASP A 710 -3.53 -0.18 26.86
CA ASP A 710 -2.07 -0.25 26.94
C ASP A 710 -1.39 -0.98 25.76
N PHE A 711 -1.37 -0.29 24.62
CA PHE A 711 -0.77 -0.78 23.38
C PHE A 711 0.75 -0.50 23.29
N GLY A 712 1.41 -0.17 24.40
CA GLY A 712 2.86 0.11 24.42
C GLY A 712 3.70 -1.08 23.94
N LEU A 713 3.27 -2.30 24.23
CA LEU A 713 3.91 -3.51 23.74
C LEU A 713 3.30 -4.04 22.43
N ALA A 714 2.23 -3.46 21.90
CA ALA A 714 1.58 -3.97 20.70
C ALA A 714 2.45 -3.85 19.43
N ARG A 715 2.27 -4.78 18.49
CA ARG A 715 2.99 -4.84 17.20
C ARG A 715 2.11 -5.41 16.08
N PHE A 716 2.31 -4.90 14.87
CA PHE A 716 1.79 -5.55 13.67
C PHE A 716 2.48 -6.91 13.40
N PHE A 717 1.71 -7.92 13.01
CA PHE A 717 2.17 -9.23 12.54
C PHE A 717 1.82 -9.51 11.08
N GLY A 718 2.25 -10.67 10.54
CA GLY A 718 1.93 -11.11 9.17
C GLY A 718 3.03 -10.99 8.12
N SER A 719 4.20 -10.44 8.47
CA SER A 719 5.39 -10.52 7.58
C SER A 719 6.12 -11.85 7.82
N PRO A 720 6.32 -12.71 6.79
CA PRO A 720 6.72 -14.10 6.96
C PRO A 720 8.08 -14.32 7.63
N ASN A 721 8.91 -13.28 7.82
CA ASN A 721 10.24 -13.39 8.44
C ASN A 721 10.55 -12.28 9.43
N LYS A 722 9.51 -11.72 10.04
CA LYS A 722 9.68 -10.73 11.10
C LYS A 722 9.83 -11.43 12.44
N GLN A 723 11.02 -11.38 12.99
CA GLN A 723 11.32 -11.80 14.36
C GLN A 723 10.85 -10.73 15.36
N TYR A 724 10.41 -11.17 16.53
CA TYR A 724 9.98 -10.33 17.64
C TYR A 724 10.75 -10.67 18.92
N THR A 725 10.84 -9.71 19.83
CA THR A 725 11.37 -9.93 21.19
C THR A 725 10.46 -10.88 21.98
N CYS A 726 11.05 -11.87 22.65
CA CYS A 726 10.35 -12.86 23.49
C CYS A 726 9.99 -12.34 24.89
N GLN A 727 10.75 -11.38 25.43
CA GLN A 727 10.51 -10.72 26.73
C GLN A 727 9.34 -9.72 26.66
N VAL A 728 8.16 -10.24 26.34
CA VAL A 728 6.88 -9.54 26.32
C VAL A 728 5.89 -10.33 27.17
N ILE A 729 4.73 -9.73 27.46
CA ILE A 729 3.73 -10.24 28.39
C ILE A 729 4.27 -10.31 29.83
N THR A 730 3.48 -9.82 30.77
CA THR A 730 3.77 -9.96 32.20
C THR A 730 3.86 -11.44 32.60
N ILE A 731 4.87 -11.81 33.38
CA ILE A 731 5.31 -13.21 33.56
C ILE A 731 4.19 -14.22 33.85
N TRP A 732 3.21 -13.87 34.70
CA TRP A 732 2.10 -14.75 35.07
C TRP A 732 1.15 -15.14 33.91
N TYR A 733 1.13 -14.34 32.85
CA TYR A 733 0.28 -14.53 31.67
C TYR A 733 1.10 -14.93 30.43
N ARG A 734 2.41 -15.16 30.60
CA ARG A 734 3.34 -15.45 29.51
C ARG A 734 3.26 -16.93 29.12
N PRO A 735 3.11 -17.25 27.82
CA PRO A 735 3.05 -18.63 27.34
C PRO A 735 4.42 -19.32 27.35
N PRO A 736 4.45 -20.67 27.39
CA PRO A 736 5.67 -21.47 27.44
C PRO A 736 6.59 -21.24 26.25
N GLU A 737 6.08 -21.00 25.04
CA GLU A 737 6.94 -20.70 23.89
C GLU A 737 7.77 -19.42 24.07
N LEU A 738 7.23 -18.41 24.74
CA LEU A 738 7.98 -17.17 25.03
C LEU A 738 8.96 -17.37 26.19
N LEU A 739 8.61 -18.20 27.18
CA LEU A 739 9.51 -18.57 28.28
C LEU A 739 10.73 -19.36 27.78
N TYR A 740 10.55 -20.19 26.75
CA TYR A 740 11.64 -20.86 26.02
C TYR A 740 12.30 -19.98 24.94
N GLY A 741 11.96 -18.69 24.86
CA GLY A 741 12.68 -17.73 24.02
C GLY A 741 12.27 -17.68 22.55
N ALA A 742 11.06 -18.12 22.17
CA ALA A 742 10.59 -18.03 20.80
C ALA A 742 10.62 -16.58 20.26
N SER A 743 11.32 -16.37 19.15
CA SER A 743 11.35 -15.08 18.43
C SER A 743 10.32 -15.00 17.29
N ASN A 744 9.77 -16.13 16.87
CA ASN A 744 8.74 -16.24 15.83
C ASN A 744 7.44 -16.71 16.48
N TYR A 745 6.51 -15.80 16.73
CA TYR A 745 5.23 -16.09 17.35
C TYR A 745 4.09 -15.33 16.65
N ASN A 746 2.86 -15.78 16.91
CA ASN A 746 1.65 -15.28 16.27
C ASN A 746 0.59 -14.89 17.32
N THR A 747 -0.67 -14.78 16.93
CA THR A 747 -1.82 -14.41 17.78
C THR A 747 -2.05 -15.35 18.97
N SER A 748 -1.51 -16.56 18.94
CA SER A 748 -1.63 -17.59 19.99
C SER A 748 -1.12 -17.11 21.35
N ILE A 749 -0.16 -16.19 21.41
CA ILE A 749 0.40 -15.70 22.68
C ILE A 749 -0.63 -14.89 23.46
N ASP A 750 -1.46 -14.11 22.76
CA ASP A 750 -2.52 -13.32 23.39
C ASP A 750 -3.62 -14.25 23.91
N ILE A 751 -3.90 -15.35 23.19
CA ILE A 751 -4.90 -16.36 23.58
C ILE A 751 -4.49 -17.11 24.85
N TRP A 752 -3.20 -17.41 25.03
CA TRP A 752 -2.72 -17.96 26.30
C TRP A 752 -2.99 -17.01 27.46
N SER A 753 -2.70 -15.71 27.30
CA SER A 753 -3.00 -14.71 28.31
C SER A 753 -4.50 -14.61 28.61
N ILE A 754 -5.37 -14.78 27.60
CA ILE A 754 -6.82 -14.91 27.82
C ILE A 754 -7.14 -16.13 28.70
N GLY A 755 -6.56 -17.30 28.43
CA GLY A 755 -6.72 -18.48 29.28
C GLY A 755 -6.37 -18.22 30.76
N CYS A 756 -5.25 -17.53 31.00
CA CYS A 756 -4.85 -17.10 32.34
C CYS A 756 -5.85 -16.12 32.98
N ILE A 757 -6.40 -15.16 32.21
CA ILE A 757 -7.42 -14.22 32.70
C ILE A 757 -8.73 -14.94 33.04
N ILE A 758 -9.17 -15.90 32.22
CA ILE A 758 -10.37 -16.72 32.48
C ILE A 758 -10.17 -17.50 33.77
N ALA A 759 -9.02 -18.14 33.93
CA ALA A 759 -8.67 -18.88 35.14
C ALA A 759 -8.68 -17.98 36.38
N GLU A 760 -8.12 -16.78 36.29
CA GLU A 760 -8.08 -15.82 37.40
C GLU A 760 -9.47 -15.27 37.77
N LEU A 761 -10.37 -15.11 36.80
CA LEU A 761 -11.77 -14.75 37.07
C LEU A 761 -12.49 -15.82 37.89
N LEU A 762 -12.16 -17.10 37.67
CA LEU A 762 -12.73 -18.23 38.40
C LEU A 762 -12.08 -18.40 39.79
N LEU A 763 -10.76 -18.32 39.87
CA LEU A 763 -9.98 -18.59 41.09
C LEU A 763 -9.80 -17.37 42.00
N ARG A 764 -10.09 -16.16 41.51
CA ARG A 764 -9.77 -14.87 42.16
C ARG A 764 -8.30 -14.65 42.47
N THR A 765 -7.44 -15.51 41.95
CA THR A 765 -5.99 -15.49 42.12
C THR A 765 -5.33 -15.96 40.82
N PRO A 766 -4.15 -15.44 40.47
CA PRO A 766 -3.45 -15.86 39.26
C PRO A 766 -3.15 -17.36 39.29
N ILE A 767 -3.44 -18.07 38.20
CA ILE A 767 -3.24 -19.52 38.10
C ILE A 767 -1.75 -19.91 38.10
N PHE A 768 -0.88 -19.09 37.49
CA PHE A 768 0.56 -19.38 37.37
C PHE A 768 1.40 -18.22 37.93
N PRO A 769 1.51 -18.06 39.26
CA PRO A 769 2.22 -16.93 39.88
C PRO A 769 3.73 -17.20 40.00
N GLY A 770 4.45 -17.31 38.87
CA GLY A 770 5.90 -17.51 38.85
C GLY A 770 6.72 -16.25 39.12
N ARG A 771 7.94 -16.45 39.63
CA ARG A 771 8.90 -15.38 40.01
C ARG A 771 10.04 -15.20 39.00
N SER A 772 10.30 -16.20 38.19
CA SER A 772 11.30 -16.22 37.11
C SER A 772 10.77 -17.05 35.95
N ASP A 773 11.39 -16.96 34.76
CA ASP A 773 10.88 -17.70 33.59
C ASP A 773 10.87 -19.23 33.83
N ILE A 774 11.86 -19.72 34.59
CA ILE A 774 11.97 -21.14 34.99
C ILE A 774 10.88 -21.51 36.01
N ASP A 775 10.67 -20.67 37.03
CA ASP A 775 9.61 -20.91 38.03
C ASP A 775 8.22 -20.85 37.38
N GLN A 776 8.02 -19.94 36.42
CA GLN A 776 6.79 -19.85 35.64
C GLN A 776 6.52 -21.13 34.85
N LEU A 777 7.53 -21.68 34.16
CA LEU A 777 7.40 -22.98 33.49
C LEU A 777 7.05 -24.10 34.47
N SER A 778 7.71 -24.15 35.64
CA SER A 778 7.40 -25.14 36.67
C SER A 778 5.95 -25.04 37.17
N LYS A 779 5.44 -23.83 37.41
CA LYS A 779 4.04 -23.58 37.77
C LYS A 779 3.06 -24.04 36.68
N ILE A 780 3.39 -23.79 35.42
CA ILE A 780 2.60 -24.25 34.28
C ILE A 780 2.54 -25.78 34.24
N PHE A 781 3.69 -26.45 34.30
CA PHE A 781 3.76 -27.92 34.20
C PHE A 781 3.17 -28.64 35.41
N HIS A 782 3.22 -28.04 36.60
CA HIS A 782 2.58 -28.59 37.79
C HIS A 782 1.06 -28.74 37.62
N ILE A 783 0.41 -27.77 36.96
CA ILE A 783 -1.05 -27.76 36.76
C ILE A 783 -1.44 -28.43 35.44
N LEU A 784 -0.78 -28.11 34.32
CA LEU A 784 -1.15 -28.60 32.99
C LEU A 784 -0.45 -29.91 32.59
N GLY A 785 0.52 -30.36 33.37
CA GLY A 785 1.41 -31.45 33.02
C GLY A 785 2.54 -31.02 32.10
N THR A 786 3.55 -31.87 31.98
CA THR A 786 4.65 -31.65 31.04
C THR A 786 4.20 -32.02 29.62
N PRO A 787 4.38 -31.15 28.61
CA PRO A 787 4.00 -31.47 27.23
C PRO A 787 4.82 -32.65 26.68
N LYS A 788 4.15 -33.60 26.03
CA LYS A 788 4.82 -34.68 25.30
C LYS A 788 5.36 -34.15 23.97
N LEU A 789 6.43 -34.76 23.47
CA LEU A 789 7.02 -34.39 22.18
C LEU A 789 6.02 -34.55 21.02
N GLU A 790 5.10 -35.51 21.13
CA GLU A 790 4.02 -35.75 20.16
C GLU A 790 3.04 -34.56 20.05
N ASP A 791 2.74 -33.91 21.17
CA ASP A 791 1.79 -32.78 21.22
C ASP A 791 2.42 -31.49 20.71
N TRP A 792 3.70 -31.28 21.01
CA TRP A 792 4.47 -30.10 20.60
C TRP A 792 5.87 -30.46 20.06
N PRO A 793 5.96 -30.99 18.82
CA PRO A 793 7.23 -31.46 18.25
C PRO A 793 8.30 -30.38 18.14
N MET A 794 7.91 -29.13 17.84
CA MET A 794 8.83 -28.01 17.67
C MET A 794 9.37 -27.44 18.99
N MET A 795 8.98 -27.98 20.14
CA MET A 795 9.42 -27.52 21.46
C MET A 795 10.95 -27.61 21.62
N ILE A 796 11.55 -28.70 21.14
CA ILE A 796 12.99 -28.97 21.23
C ILE A 796 13.84 -28.02 20.37
N GLU A 797 13.23 -27.33 19.40
CA GLU A 797 13.89 -26.37 18.51
C GLU A 797 13.93 -24.95 19.10
N LEU A 798 13.29 -24.72 20.26
CA LEU A 798 13.22 -23.40 20.87
C LEU A 798 14.57 -23.01 21.50
N PRO A 799 15.00 -21.74 21.37
CA PRO A 799 16.36 -21.33 21.77
C PRO A 799 16.73 -21.58 23.23
N GLY A 800 15.76 -21.51 24.14
CA GLY A 800 15.95 -21.71 25.57
C GLY A 800 15.41 -23.04 26.08
N TYR A 801 15.14 -24.02 25.20
CA TYR A 801 14.62 -25.31 25.62
C TYR A 801 15.59 -26.01 26.59
N CYS A 802 15.05 -26.41 27.74
CA CYS A 802 15.70 -27.26 28.72
C CYS A 802 14.69 -28.33 29.10
N GLU A 803 15.11 -29.59 29.11
CA GLU A 803 14.23 -30.71 29.45
C GLU A 803 13.67 -30.55 30.87
N PRO A 804 12.36 -30.39 31.04
CA PRO A 804 11.76 -30.20 32.36
C PRO A 804 11.62 -31.53 33.09
N LYS A 805 11.59 -31.48 34.42
CA LYS A 805 11.21 -32.65 35.22
C LYS A 805 9.76 -33.04 34.86
N PRO A 806 9.49 -34.31 34.51
CA PRO A 806 8.14 -34.76 34.18
C PRO A 806 7.17 -34.56 35.35
N GLU A 807 6.05 -33.90 35.06
CA GLU A 807 4.93 -33.67 35.99
C GLU A 807 3.63 -34.17 35.32
N PRO A 808 2.77 -34.93 36.03
CA PRO A 808 1.55 -35.50 35.46
C PRO A 808 0.46 -34.44 35.18
N GLY A 809 0.54 -33.27 35.81
CA GLY A 809 -0.52 -32.27 35.79
C GLY A 809 -1.69 -32.60 36.71
N ILE A 810 -2.64 -31.69 36.80
CA ILE A 810 -3.88 -31.81 37.57
C ILE A 810 -5.04 -31.69 36.57
N GLU A 811 -6.04 -32.56 36.69
CA GLU A 811 -7.23 -32.45 35.87
C GLU A 811 -7.93 -31.10 36.11
N LEU A 812 -8.19 -30.33 35.03
CA LEU A 812 -8.69 -28.96 35.16
C LEU A 812 -10.06 -28.85 35.85
N ASN A 813 -10.85 -29.92 35.89
CA ASN A 813 -12.09 -29.99 36.65
C ASN A 813 -11.85 -29.99 38.18
N GLN A 814 -10.70 -30.46 38.65
CA GLN A 814 -10.28 -30.40 40.05
C GLN A 814 -9.76 -29.00 40.41
N VAL A 815 -9.19 -28.28 39.43
CA VAL A 815 -8.74 -26.89 39.59
C VAL A 815 -9.94 -25.94 39.57
N PHE A 816 -10.85 -26.11 38.62
CA PHE A 816 -12.04 -25.28 38.46
C PHE A 816 -13.30 -26.07 38.78
N THR A 817 -13.49 -26.38 40.06
CA THR A 817 -14.62 -27.20 40.54
C THR A 817 -16.00 -26.60 40.23
N ALA A 818 -16.08 -25.30 40.00
CA ALA A 818 -17.31 -24.58 39.67
C ALA A 818 -17.48 -24.29 38.15
N ALA A 819 -16.54 -24.70 37.29
CA ALA A 819 -16.63 -24.46 35.86
C ALA A 819 -17.51 -25.52 35.17
N SER A 820 -18.35 -25.09 34.25
CA SER A 820 -19.11 -25.97 33.36
C SER A 820 -18.20 -26.64 32.33
N GLU A 821 -18.62 -27.78 31.78
CA GLU A 821 -17.80 -28.57 30.85
C GLU A 821 -17.37 -27.79 29.59
N ASP A 822 -18.25 -26.94 29.08
CA ASP A 822 -18.00 -26.05 27.94
C ASP A 822 -17.00 -24.93 28.26
N LEU A 823 -16.99 -24.41 29.50
CA LEU A 823 -15.98 -23.47 29.97
C LEU A 823 -14.63 -24.15 30.12
N LEU A 824 -14.62 -25.38 30.64
CA LEU A 824 -13.42 -26.21 30.71
C LEU A 824 -12.88 -26.50 29.30
N GLU A 825 -13.74 -26.78 28.32
CA GLU A 825 -13.35 -26.94 26.91
C GLU A 825 -12.69 -25.67 26.35
N LEU A 826 -13.30 -24.50 26.59
CA LEU A 826 -12.74 -23.21 26.19
C LEU A 826 -11.36 -22.98 26.83
N ILE A 827 -11.23 -23.20 28.14
CA ILE A 827 -9.95 -23.05 28.86
C ILE A 827 -8.89 -24.01 28.31
N LYS A 828 -9.24 -25.29 28.10
CA LYS A 828 -8.34 -26.29 27.47
C LYS A 828 -7.86 -25.81 26.10
N GLY A 829 -8.75 -25.28 25.26
CA GLY A 829 -8.41 -24.73 23.95
C GLY A 829 -7.44 -23.54 23.99
N THR A 830 -7.50 -22.73 25.05
CA THR A 830 -6.55 -21.62 25.26
C THR A 830 -5.18 -22.08 25.80
N PHE A 831 -5.11 -23.22 26.50
CA PHE A 831 -3.89 -23.77 27.10
C PHE A 831 -3.23 -24.89 26.30
N ILE A 832 -3.62 -25.11 25.05
CA ILE A 832 -2.88 -26.02 24.16
C ILE A 832 -1.43 -25.54 24.03
N PHE A 833 -0.47 -26.42 24.38
CA PHE A 833 0.96 -26.11 24.37
C PHE A 833 1.45 -25.71 22.99
N ASN A 834 1.07 -26.45 21.94
CA ASN A 834 1.45 -26.14 20.58
C ASN A 834 0.73 -24.86 20.09
N PRO A 835 1.45 -23.75 19.85
CA PRO A 835 0.84 -22.48 19.48
C PRO A 835 0.09 -22.52 18.13
N LEU A 836 0.41 -23.48 17.26
CA LEU A 836 -0.27 -23.66 15.97
C LEU A 836 -1.63 -24.36 16.09
N LYS A 837 -1.85 -25.11 17.19
CA LYS A 837 -3.10 -25.82 17.48
C LYS A 837 -3.98 -25.08 18.49
N ARG A 838 -3.41 -24.14 19.25
CA ARG A 838 -4.13 -23.29 20.21
C ARG A 838 -5.25 -22.51 19.51
N TYR A 839 -6.37 -22.34 20.21
CA TYR A 839 -7.54 -21.65 19.64
C TYR A 839 -7.18 -20.24 19.18
N THR A 840 -7.87 -19.75 18.15
CA THR A 840 -7.86 -18.34 17.76
C THR A 840 -8.97 -17.60 18.51
N ALA A 841 -8.94 -16.25 18.52
CA ALA A 841 -10.02 -15.47 19.13
C ALA A 841 -11.39 -15.81 18.52
N THR A 842 -11.45 -15.97 17.19
CA THR A 842 -12.64 -16.43 16.46
C THR A 842 -13.10 -17.81 16.94
N ARG A 843 -12.19 -18.77 17.09
CA ARG A 843 -12.55 -20.11 17.56
C ARG A 843 -13.04 -20.11 19.01
N CYS A 844 -12.46 -19.28 19.87
CA CYS A 844 -12.95 -19.07 21.23
C CYS A 844 -14.39 -18.52 21.23
N LEU A 845 -14.70 -17.52 20.37
CA LEU A 845 -16.05 -16.95 20.23
C LEU A 845 -17.09 -17.96 19.70
N GLU A 846 -16.66 -18.96 18.94
CA GLU A 846 -17.52 -20.04 18.43
C GLU A 846 -17.84 -21.14 19.45
N SER A 847 -17.15 -21.14 20.61
CA SER A 847 -17.29 -22.15 21.66
C SER A 847 -18.74 -22.34 22.12
N SER A 848 -19.08 -23.58 22.45
CA SER A 848 -20.33 -23.98 23.13
C SER A 848 -20.62 -23.13 24.35
N TYR A 849 -19.58 -22.65 25.06
CA TYR A 849 -19.70 -21.79 26.24
C TYR A 849 -20.51 -20.52 25.98
N PHE A 850 -20.42 -19.88 24.81
CA PHE A 850 -21.19 -18.67 24.53
C PHE A 850 -22.62 -18.96 24.05
N LYS A 851 -22.95 -20.23 23.79
CA LYS A 851 -24.26 -20.68 23.31
C LYS A 851 -25.07 -21.40 24.38
N SER A 852 -24.42 -21.86 25.45
CA SER A 852 -25.04 -22.60 26.55
C SER A 852 -25.60 -21.68 27.64
N HIS A 853 -26.56 -22.23 28.39
CA HIS A 853 -27.03 -21.63 29.63
C HIS A 853 -26.00 -21.89 30.77
N PRO A 854 -25.76 -20.94 31.69
CA PRO A 854 -26.38 -19.62 31.78
C PRO A 854 -25.80 -18.65 30.75
N TYR A 855 -26.65 -17.87 30.11
CA TYR A 855 -26.21 -16.88 29.11
C TYR A 855 -25.42 -15.75 29.76
N ALA A 856 -24.69 -14.99 28.93
CA ALA A 856 -24.03 -13.77 29.40
C ALA A 856 -25.06 -12.81 30.00
N CYS A 857 -24.73 -12.18 31.13
CA CYS A 857 -25.57 -11.14 31.72
C CYS A 857 -25.66 -9.91 30.80
N ALA A 858 -26.58 -8.99 31.07
CA ALA A 858 -26.55 -7.69 30.40
C ALA A 858 -25.32 -6.88 30.86
N ASP A 859 -24.81 -5.96 30.03
CA ASP A 859 -23.58 -5.22 30.36
C ASP A 859 -23.72 -4.47 31.70
N ASN A 860 -24.84 -3.80 31.90
CA ASN A 860 -25.14 -3.02 33.12
C ASN A 860 -25.25 -3.88 34.40
N GLU A 861 -25.28 -5.21 34.28
CA GLU A 861 -25.32 -6.14 35.41
C GLU A 861 -23.91 -6.58 35.86
N ILE A 862 -22.87 -6.29 35.08
CA ILE A 862 -21.49 -6.59 35.47
C ILE A 862 -21.18 -5.81 36.78
N PRO A 863 -20.79 -6.50 37.87
CA PRO A 863 -20.58 -5.86 39.14
C PRO A 863 -19.30 -5.01 39.12
N LEU A 864 -19.38 -3.84 39.75
CA LEU A 864 -18.30 -2.87 39.86
C LEU A 864 -18.03 -2.54 41.32
N PRO A 865 -16.78 -2.19 41.69
CA PRO A 865 -16.43 -1.76 43.04
C PRO A 865 -17.28 -0.57 43.49
N ILE A 866 -17.55 -0.46 44.79
CA ILE A 866 -18.40 0.60 45.36
C ILE A 866 -17.89 2.00 44.96
N ASN A 867 -16.57 2.20 45.00
CA ASN A 867 -15.92 3.46 44.63
C ASN A 867 -16.13 3.85 43.15
N ALA A 868 -16.39 2.88 42.27
CA ALA A 868 -16.69 3.13 40.85
C ALA A 868 -18.14 3.59 40.63
N LYS A 869 -19.06 3.23 41.54
CA LYS A 869 -20.49 3.59 41.45
C LYS A 869 -20.77 5.02 41.94
N GLU A 870 -19.97 5.53 42.89
CA GLU A 870 -20.27 6.77 43.63
C GLU A 870 -19.63 8.06 43.10
N ASN A 871 -18.85 8.03 42.02
CA ASN A 871 -18.15 9.24 41.57
C ASN A 871 -19.14 10.38 41.19
N PRO A 872 -19.23 11.47 41.97
CA PRO A 872 -20.29 12.48 41.84
C PRO A 872 -20.33 13.15 40.46
N LEU A 873 -19.16 13.24 39.82
CA LEU A 873 -18.97 13.80 38.48
C LEU A 873 -19.70 12.99 37.39
N LEU A 874 -20.01 11.71 37.62
CA LEU A 874 -20.73 10.84 36.68
C LEU A 874 -22.26 11.05 36.70
N LYS A 875 -22.84 11.55 37.81
CA LYS A 875 -24.30 11.75 37.89
C LYS A 875 -24.78 12.82 36.90
N ALA A 876 -23.97 13.84 36.64
CA ALA A 876 -24.28 14.92 35.70
C ALA A 876 -24.17 14.52 34.22
N SER A 877 -23.29 13.57 33.86
CA SER A 877 -23.14 13.11 32.46
C SER A 877 -24.16 12.02 32.10
N LYS A 878 -24.56 11.17 33.06
CA LYS A 878 -25.55 10.08 32.87
C LYS A 878 -26.95 10.57 32.50
N GLN A 879 -27.37 11.75 32.96
CA GLN A 879 -28.67 12.33 32.58
C GLN A 879 -28.73 12.77 31.11
N ARG A 880 -27.60 13.16 30.50
CA ARG A 880 -27.55 13.66 29.11
C ARG A 880 -27.40 12.55 28.06
N ARG A 881 -26.79 11.41 28.39
CA ARG A 881 -26.64 10.27 27.46
C ARG A 881 -27.91 9.41 27.30
N LYS A 882 -28.90 9.54 28.19
CA LYS A 882 -30.19 8.81 28.08
C LYS A 882 -31.05 9.17 26.86
N VAL A 883 -30.71 10.24 26.12
CA VAL A 883 -31.49 10.73 24.97
C VAL A 883 -31.08 10.08 23.63
N ASN A 884 -29.94 9.36 23.56
CA ASN A 884 -29.44 8.75 22.32
C ASN A 884 -29.49 7.19 22.29
N ILE A 885 -30.28 6.55 23.16
CA ILE A 885 -30.24 5.09 23.40
C ILE A 885 -31.01 4.26 22.36
N ASN A 886 -31.63 4.86 21.34
CA ASN A 886 -32.54 4.13 20.44
C ASN A 886 -31.90 3.41 19.23
N ASP A 887 -30.57 3.44 19.03
CA ASP A 887 -29.93 2.88 17.83
C ASP A 887 -28.83 1.80 18.06
N GLU A 888 -28.56 1.37 19.30
CA GLU A 888 -27.42 0.48 19.62
C GLU A 888 -27.72 -1.04 19.60
N ALA A 889 -28.88 -1.46 19.12
CA ALA A 889 -29.31 -2.87 19.11
C ALA A 889 -28.79 -3.71 17.91
N THR A 890 -27.96 -3.17 17.01
CA THR A 890 -27.75 -3.78 15.68
C THR A 890 -26.52 -4.70 15.55
N VAL A 891 -25.59 -4.74 16.52
CA VAL A 891 -24.37 -5.57 16.42
C VAL A 891 -24.48 -6.90 17.19
N ARG A 892 -25.42 -7.02 18.14
CA ARG A 892 -25.58 -8.21 19.00
C ARG A 892 -26.40 -9.36 18.39
N ARG A 893 -27.04 -9.16 17.23
CA ARG A 893 -27.90 -10.16 16.55
C ARG A 893 -27.15 -11.16 15.65
N ARG A 894 -25.82 -11.26 15.74
CA ARG A 894 -25.04 -12.26 14.96
C ARG A 894 -24.77 -13.57 15.71
N LEU A 895 -25.23 -13.70 16.96
CA LEU A 895 -25.11 -14.92 17.78
C LEU A 895 -26.46 -15.55 18.15
N GLU A 896 -27.55 -15.13 17.51
CA GLU A 896 -28.88 -15.73 17.68
C GLU A 896 -29.18 -16.74 16.56
N PHE A 897 -29.17 -18.02 16.95
CA PHE A 897 -29.87 -19.20 16.38
C PHE A 897 -29.70 -19.54 14.89
N ASN A 898 -28.80 -20.51 14.63
CA ASN A 898 -29.13 -21.80 14.02
C ASN A 898 -28.38 -22.90 14.75
#